data_AF-A0A1G1CFW5-F1
#
_entry.id   AF-A0A1G1CFW5-F1
#
_cell.length_a   1.000
_cell.length_b   1.000
_cell.length_c   1.000
_cell.angle_alpha   90.00
_cell.angle_beta   90.00
_cell.angle_gamma   90.00
#
_symmetry.space_group_name_H-M   'P 1'
#
loop_
_entity.id
_entity.type
_entity.pdbx_description
1 polymer ?
#
loop_
_entity_poly.entity_id
_entity_poly.type
_entity_poly.pdbx_seq_one_letter_code
_entity_poly.pdbx_strand_id
1 'polypeptide(L)'
;MAVLGAVWAGAADVCVRANAADGGTGALEQPFRTLSQAAAVLKPGDTCVIGGGAYRETVRPVVSGEPDRPIRFAAVPGERVVVSGADVLTGAWSVHQGNIHKAAVELPVEQLFIDGRMMMEARWPNTPLDDIMVMQRAAAGTGTGYEQLADPNLPPGDWNGGFVLLWPGSQWTNATRRIVEYCPGQGFRFDRTMEMEKKDAFHSEDPFKPRAGNPYILFGSLAGLDAPGEWFYDTAARVLYLWVPDGASPATHTVEVKQRPLAFDLSKLSYIELCGLNIEAATVDMTEARNCLLDDCRLTYTEHFRETDMYKVPAPRTVVTGENNTWRHCLVAYSAGTALRIGGKGNRFENCIIRDADYSGSVAATLDMKRSEDAVVTHCSIFRGGRDIVGLGGSKRVRIEFNDIHHANMLNSDSGATYCFDTDGAGSVIAWNWVHDNLSEHTSGIYLDNFSRNFTVHHNVVWNCSATGIRTNSDAMNHLLCNNTIIGCTQPFGIFTFEKHVPTQKGTRILNNLVLVSHKPTDPTVFVQGELGPEVHHNGFGAIDASAVPTAGSMAIDAGVPVNGITDGFVGAAPDLGAYEYGGTAWRPGADWCEPRTELDLAFSPQPPVTETTMVRDGLLLWLDAAAPSGVESDAAGQLTRWLDQSGQNHHATAEDGLILVPAAMNGRPVVRSSGKGRAVVGTLRAQAGPLTAFVVAQAQAQETGASQWQRILGAWSGQGKEWTPPNWIILRPRAPVVSPFPAQIFMTQSTTGLTLEHVTVFGETSAPGHFLVGDIAEVLVYDRALRFDEALAIEDYLNAKWGLK
;
A
#
# COMPACT_ATOMS: atom_id res chain seq x y z
N MET A 1 13.46 -9.27 -28.24
CA MET A 1 14.23 -9.15 -29.50
C MET A 1 14.27 -10.41 -30.37
N ALA A 2 14.40 -11.63 -29.82
CA ALA A 2 14.56 -12.85 -30.64
C ALA A 2 13.35 -13.19 -31.54
N VAL A 3 12.11 -12.90 -31.10
CA VAL A 3 10.90 -13.16 -31.92
C VAL A 3 10.68 -12.10 -32.98
N LEU A 4 10.95 -10.82 -32.72
CA LEU A 4 11.00 -9.80 -33.78
C LEU A 4 12.03 -10.17 -34.87
N GLY A 5 13.18 -10.73 -34.49
CA GLY A 5 14.17 -11.25 -35.45
C GLY A 5 13.71 -12.47 -36.24
N ALA A 6 12.95 -13.39 -35.63
CA ALA A 6 12.41 -14.57 -36.29
C ALA A 6 11.18 -14.27 -37.18
N VAL A 7 10.34 -13.31 -36.80
CA VAL A 7 9.17 -12.87 -37.58
C VAL A 7 9.60 -12.20 -38.90
N TRP A 8 10.75 -11.53 -38.93
CA TRP A 8 11.30 -10.89 -40.14
C TRP A 8 12.09 -11.81 -41.07
N ALA A 9 12.30 -13.07 -40.69
CA ALA A 9 12.94 -14.06 -41.55
C ALA A 9 11.97 -14.75 -42.55
N GLY A 10 10.65 -14.56 -42.37
CA GLY A 10 9.61 -15.01 -43.30
C GLY A 10 9.17 -13.90 -44.27
N ALA A 11 8.68 -14.27 -45.45
CA ALA A 11 8.00 -13.32 -46.34
C ALA A 11 6.66 -12.89 -45.72
N ALA A 12 6.33 -11.60 -45.77
CA ALA A 12 5.03 -11.10 -45.31
C ALA A 12 3.90 -11.65 -46.20
N ASP A 13 2.86 -12.24 -45.58
CA ASP A 13 1.70 -12.76 -46.31
C ASP A 13 0.66 -11.66 -46.58
N VAL A 14 0.52 -10.71 -45.65
CA VAL A 14 -0.39 -9.56 -45.75
C VAL A 14 0.28 -8.29 -45.22
N CYS A 15 0.10 -7.16 -45.91
CA CYS A 15 0.61 -5.84 -45.52
C CYS A 15 -0.54 -4.87 -45.28
N VAL A 16 -0.43 -4.07 -44.21
CA VAL A 16 -1.39 -3.02 -43.86
C VAL A 16 -0.66 -1.67 -43.72
N ARG A 17 -1.27 -0.61 -44.26
CA ARG A 17 -0.78 0.79 -44.13
C ARG A 17 -1.98 1.74 -43.93
N ALA A 18 -1.95 2.57 -42.88
CA ALA A 18 -3.07 3.46 -42.53
C ALA A 18 -3.46 4.44 -43.67
N ASN A 19 -2.49 4.81 -44.51
CA ASN A 19 -2.67 5.72 -45.64
C ASN A 19 -2.85 5.00 -47.00
N ALA A 20 -3.04 3.68 -47.00
CA ALA A 20 -3.32 2.94 -48.24
C ALA A 20 -4.66 3.36 -48.87
N ALA A 21 -4.76 3.23 -50.19
CA ALA A 21 -6.01 3.42 -50.91
C ALA A 21 -7.01 2.30 -50.57
N ASP A 22 -8.30 2.59 -50.71
CA ASP A 22 -9.34 1.58 -50.55
C ASP A 22 -9.22 0.51 -51.66
N GLY A 23 -9.57 -0.74 -51.33
CA GLY A 23 -9.57 -1.85 -52.28
C GLY A 23 -8.21 -2.53 -52.54
N GLY A 24 -7.19 -2.27 -51.72
CA GLY A 24 -5.93 -3.03 -51.74
C GLY A 24 -6.14 -4.53 -51.56
N THR A 25 -5.20 -5.34 -52.05
CA THR A 25 -5.26 -6.82 -52.01
C THR A 25 -4.53 -7.42 -50.81
N GLY A 26 -3.81 -6.60 -50.04
CA GLY A 26 -2.94 -7.03 -48.94
C GLY A 26 -1.51 -7.32 -49.38
N ALA A 27 -1.18 -7.25 -50.67
CA ALA A 27 0.20 -7.35 -51.17
C ALA A 27 1.05 -6.14 -50.74
N LEU A 28 2.38 -6.26 -50.76
CA LEU A 28 3.29 -5.17 -50.40
C LEU A 28 3.07 -3.91 -51.26
N GLU A 29 2.80 -4.10 -52.56
CA GLU A 29 2.54 -3.02 -53.52
C GLU A 29 1.10 -2.50 -53.46
N GLN A 30 0.17 -3.27 -52.86
CA GLN A 30 -1.24 -2.94 -52.71
C GLN A 30 -1.74 -3.30 -51.30
N PRO A 31 -1.20 -2.66 -50.24
CA PRO A 31 -1.50 -3.01 -48.86
C PRO A 31 -2.97 -2.74 -48.56
N PHE A 32 -3.53 -3.47 -47.59
CA PHE A 32 -4.82 -3.10 -47.02
C PHE A 32 -4.73 -1.79 -46.24
N ARG A 33 -5.86 -1.09 -46.14
CA ARG A 33 -5.98 0.14 -45.35
C ARG A 33 -6.27 -0.15 -43.89
N THR A 34 -6.99 -1.23 -43.60
CA THR A 34 -7.43 -1.57 -42.25
C THR A 34 -6.93 -2.96 -41.82
N LEU A 35 -6.76 -3.12 -40.50
CA LEU A 35 -6.45 -4.40 -39.88
C LEU A 35 -7.62 -5.38 -39.99
N SER A 36 -8.87 -4.88 -40.01
CA SER A 36 -10.05 -5.72 -40.22
C SER A 36 -10.05 -6.41 -41.59
N GLN A 37 -9.56 -5.74 -42.64
CA GLN A 37 -9.39 -6.35 -43.96
C GLN A 37 -8.38 -7.51 -43.91
N ALA A 38 -7.24 -7.32 -43.23
CA ALA A 38 -6.26 -8.37 -43.03
C ALA A 38 -6.85 -9.53 -42.20
N ALA A 39 -7.49 -9.24 -41.08
CA ALA A 39 -8.09 -10.22 -40.17
C ALA A 39 -9.16 -11.11 -40.84
N ALA A 40 -9.80 -10.62 -41.91
CA ALA A 40 -10.79 -11.37 -42.68
C ALA A 40 -10.18 -12.41 -43.65
N VAL A 41 -8.89 -12.29 -43.99
CA VAL A 41 -8.25 -13.13 -45.03
C VAL A 41 -7.11 -14.01 -44.51
N LEU A 42 -6.53 -13.66 -43.35
CA LEU A 42 -5.44 -14.41 -42.72
C LEU A 42 -5.84 -15.86 -42.40
N LYS A 43 -4.90 -16.77 -42.60
CA LYS A 43 -5.01 -18.22 -42.35
C LYS A 43 -3.90 -18.67 -41.38
N PRO A 44 -4.03 -19.85 -40.75
CA PRO A 44 -2.97 -20.39 -39.89
C PRO A 44 -1.58 -20.33 -40.54
N GLY A 45 -0.62 -19.70 -39.86
CA GLY A 45 0.75 -19.51 -40.30
C GLY A 45 1.02 -18.15 -40.94
N ASP A 46 -0.02 -17.43 -41.37
CA ASP A 46 0.14 -16.15 -42.05
C ASP A 46 0.61 -15.05 -41.10
N THR A 47 1.42 -14.13 -41.63
CA THR A 47 1.86 -12.91 -40.94
C THR A 47 1.33 -11.65 -41.61
N CYS A 48 0.61 -10.84 -40.83
CA CYS A 48 0.20 -9.47 -41.17
C CYS A 48 1.24 -8.46 -40.67
N VAL A 49 1.92 -7.80 -41.59
CA VAL A 49 2.89 -6.73 -41.31
C VAL A 49 2.21 -5.37 -41.37
N ILE A 50 2.27 -4.63 -40.26
CA ILE A 50 1.51 -3.40 -40.04
C ILE A 50 2.48 -2.23 -40.02
N GLY A 51 2.28 -1.27 -40.92
CA GLY A 51 3.10 -0.06 -40.95
C GLY A 51 2.58 1.02 -40.01
N GLY A 52 3.43 1.99 -39.74
CA GLY A 52 3.17 3.09 -38.83
C GLY A 52 1.94 3.90 -39.23
N GLY A 53 1.21 4.35 -38.21
CA GLY A 53 -0.05 5.06 -38.37
C GLY A 53 -1.05 4.72 -37.26
N ALA A 54 -2.18 5.42 -37.29
CA ALA A 54 -3.27 5.23 -36.35
C ALA A 54 -4.43 4.47 -37.03
N TYR A 55 -4.80 3.34 -36.44
CA TYR A 55 -5.87 2.44 -36.84
C TYR A 55 -7.00 2.55 -35.82
N ARG A 56 -8.14 3.11 -36.23
CA ARG A 56 -9.29 3.40 -35.34
C ARG A 56 -10.38 2.37 -35.56
N GLU A 57 -10.14 1.16 -35.10
CA GLU A 57 -11.00 0.00 -35.34
C GLU A 57 -10.93 -1.02 -34.21
N THR A 58 -11.89 -1.95 -34.22
CA THR A 58 -11.87 -3.15 -33.37
C THR A 58 -11.65 -4.35 -34.29
N VAL A 59 -10.55 -5.07 -34.07
CA VAL A 59 -10.10 -6.17 -34.92
C VAL A 59 -10.47 -7.51 -34.29
N ARG A 60 -11.05 -8.41 -35.09
CA ARG A 60 -11.30 -9.80 -34.70
C ARG A 60 -10.89 -10.73 -35.82
N PRO A 61 -9.85 -11.57 -35.63
CA PRO A 61 -9.54 -12.65 -36.57
C PRO A 61 -10.73 -13.60 -36.71
N VAL A 62 -11.01 -14.03 -37.95
CA VAL A 62 -12.16 -14.92 -38.22
C VAL A 62 -11.87 -16.40 -37.97
N VAL A 63 -10.59 -16.76 -37.81
CA VAL A 63 -10.11 -18.12 -37.54
C VAL A 63 -9.00 -18.10 -36.49
N SER A 64 -8.79 -19.25 -35.82
CA SER A 64 -7.63 -19.50 -34.96
C SER A 64 -6.41 -19.91 -35.79
N GLY A 65 -5.21 -19.77 -35.23
CA GLY A 65 -4.02 -20.45 -35.75
C GLY A 65 -3.95 -21.93 -35.31
N GLU A 66 -2.80 -22.56 -35.53
CA GLU A 66 -2.47 -23.93 -35.12
C GLU A 66 -1.13 -23.95 -34.33
N PRO A 67 -0.82 -25.00 -33.54
CA PRO A 67 0.36 -25.07 -32.67
C PRO A 67 1.69 -24.62 -33.28
N ASP A 68 1.94 -24.97 -34.55
CA ASP A 68 3.17 -24.61 -35.28
C ASP A 68 2.92 -23.57 -36.39
N ARG A 69 1.68 -23.09 -36.50
CA ARG A 69 1.22 -22.14 -37.54
C ARG A 69 0.30 -21.09 -36.93
N PRO A 70 0.80 -20.25 -36.01
CA PRO A 70 0.00 -19.18 -35.44
C PRO A 70 -0.28 -18.09 -36.48
N ILE A 71 -1.33 -17.30 -36.26
CA ILE A 71 -1.60 -16.10 -37.04
C ILE A 71 -0.96 -14.91 -36.34
N ARG A 72 -0.17 -14.11 -37.08
CA ARG A 72 0.62 -13.02 -36.49
C ARG A 72 0.17 -11.66 -36.99
N PHE A 73 0.04 -10.71 -36.06
CA PHE A 73 -0.10 -9.28 -36.34
C PHE A 73 1.12 -8.57 -35.78
N ALA A 74 2.02 -8.10 -36.64
CA ALA A 74 3.32 -7.57 -36.25
C ALA A 74 3.53 -6.16 -36.80
N ALA A 75 3.93 -5.23 -35.93
CA ALA A 75 4.40 -3.93 -36.36
C ALA A 75 5.69 -4.03 -37.17
N VAL A 76 5.88 -3.11 -38.13
CA VAL A 76 7.19 -2.92 -38.77
C VAL A 76 8.19 -2.40 -37.72
N PRO A 77 9.38 -3.02 -37.58
CA PRO A 77 10.39 -2.62 -36.61
C PRO A 77 10.75 -1.15 -36.76
N GLY A 78 10.70 -0.43 -35.64
CA GLY A 78 10.97 1.01 -35.59
C GLY A 78 9.80 1.90 -36.04
N GLU A 79 8.73 1.34 -36.60
CA GLU A 79 7.52 2.10 -36.92
C GLU A 79 6.53 2.07 -35.74
N ARG A 80 5.90 3.22 -35.45
CA ARG A 80 4.87 3.32 -34.40
C ARG A 80 3.49 2.99 -34.97
N VAL A 81 3.02 1.78 -34.69
CA VAL A 81 1.63 1.34 -34.97
C VAL A 81 0.76 1.63 -33.77
N VAL A 82 -0.30 2.43 -33.95
CA VAL A 82 -1.31 2.72 -32.92
C VAL A 82 -2.64 2.12 -33.33
N VAL A 83 -3.22 1.26 -32.51
CA VAL A 83 -4.61 0.81 -32.63
C VAL A 83 -5.42 1.52 -31.55
N SER A 84 -6.22 2.50 -31.96
CA SER A 84 -6.86 3.46 -31.06
C SER A 84 -8.35 3.19 -30.88
N GLY A 85 -8.80 3.24 -29.63
CA GLY A 85 -10.20 3.25 -29.26
C GLY A 85 -10.85 4.64 -29.29
N ALA A 86 -10.10 5.69 -29.63
CA ALA A 86 -10.57 7.06 -29.67
C ALA A 86 -10.77 7.58 -31.11
N ASP A 87 -11.76 8.45 -31.27
CA ASP A 87 -12.02 9.17 -32.52
C ASP A 87 -11.65 10.64 -32.37
N VAL A 88 -11.11 11.23 -33.44
CA VAL A 88 -10.77 12.65 -33.50
C VAL A 88 -12.05 13.48 -33.56
N LEU A 89 -12.18 14.46 -32.68
CA LEU A 89 -13.25 15.43 -32.73
C LEU A 89 -13.00 16.43 -33.86
N THR A 90 -13.88 16.41 -34.87
CA THR A 90 -13.92 17.42 -35.93
C THR A 90 -15.05 18.39 -35.64
N GLY A 91 -14.76 19.68 -35.43
CA GLY A 91 -15.78 20.67 -35.14
C GLY A 91 -15.23 22.08 -35.00
N ALA A 92 -16.12 23.08 -35.12
CA ALA A 92 -15.75 24.47 -34.93
C ALA A 92 -15.76 24.83 -33.43
N TRP A 93 -14.59 25.17 -32.90
CA TRP A 93 -14.43 25.68 -31.55
C TRP A 93 -14.75 27.18 -31.49
N SER A 94 -15.43 27.59 -30.43
CA SER A 94 -15.69 28.99 -30.11
C SER A 94 -15.33 29.27 -28.66
N VAL A 95 -14.92 30.50 -28.35
CA VAL A 95 -14.64 30.89 -26.95
C VAL A 95 -15.94 30.88 -26.15
N HIS A 96 -15.92 30.22 -24.99
CA HIS A 96 -17.00 30.29 -24.00
C HIS A 96 -16.73 31.43 -23.01
N GLN A 97 -15.58 31.38 -22.31
CA GLN A 97 -15.14 32.38 -21.33
C GLN A 97 -13.64 32.23 -21.06
N GLY A 98 -12.87 33.31 -21.12
CA GLY A 98 -11.43 33.27 -20.89
C GLY A 98 -10.74 32.26 -21.82
N ASN A 99 -10.06 31.27 -21.24
CA ASN A 99 -9.38 30.19 -21.98
C ASN A 99 -10.29 28.97 -22.24
N ILE A 100 -11.52 28.99 -21.75
CA ILE A 100 -12.48 27.90 -21.96
C ILE A 100 -13.11 28.07 -23.33
N HIS A 101 -13.00 27.02 -24.14
CA HIS A 101 -13.61 26.91 -25.45
C HIS A 101 -14.76 25.91 -25.42
N LYS A 102 -15.66 25.99 -26.40
CA LYS A 102 -16.75 25.04 -26.57
C LYS A 102 -17.00 24.64 -28.02
N ALA A 103 -17.51 23.43 -28.21
CA ALA A 103 -17.94 22.88 -29.49
C ALA A 103 -19.20 22.03 -29.31
N ALA A 104 -20.07 22.01 -30.33
CA ALA A 104 -21.14 21.04 -30.42
C ALA A 104 -20.55 19.66 -30.74
N VAL A 105 -20.85 18.66 -29.91
CA VAL A 105 -20.30 17.30 -30.03
C VAL A 105 -21.44 16.31 -29.89
N GLU A 106 -21.68 15.53 -30.95
CA GLU A 106 -22.74 14.50 -30.96
C GLU A 106 -22.29 13.18 -30.34
N LEU A 107 -20.98 12.93 -30.32
CA LEU A 107 -20.41 11.73 -29.72
C LEU A 107 -20.52 11.78 -28.19
N PRO A 108 -20.82 10.66 -27.52
CA PRO A 108 -20.67 10.59 -26.07
C PRO A 108 -19.21 10.88 -25.67
N VAL A 109 -19.03 11.70 -24.63
CA VAL A 109 -17.70 12.06 -24.11
C VAL A 109 -17.57 11.55 -22.68
N GLU A 110 -16.94 10.38 -22.52
CA GLU A 110 -16.63 9.80 -21.21
C GLU A 110 -15.17 9.99 -20.82
N GLN A 111 -14.27 9.98 -21.80
CA GLN A 111 -12.83 10.19 -21.63
C GLN A 111 -12.30 10.96 -22.84
N LEU A 112 -11.57 12.05 -22.57
CA LEU A 112 -11.06 12.98 -23.57
C LEU A 112 -9.53 13.04 -23.54
N PHE A 113 -8.94 13.16 -24.72
CA PHE A 113 -7.49 13.25 -24.91
C PHE A 113 -7.12 14.49 -25.71
N ILE A 114 -5.99 15.11 -25.35
CA ILE A 114 -5.31 16.14 -26.13
C ILE A 114 -3.91 15.60 -26.45
N ASP A 115 -3.61 15.48 -27.74
CA ASP A 115 -2.31 15.01 -28.25
C ASP A 115 -1.87 13.69 -27.59
N GLY A 116 -2.81 12.75 -27.40
CA GLY A 116 -2.58 11.44 -26.79
C GLY A 116 -2.57 11.41 -25.25
N ARG A 117 -2.73 12.56 -24.58
CA ARG A 117 -2.78 12.64 -23.12
C ARG A 117 -4.21 12.81 -22.61
N MET A 118 -4.60 12.01 -21.60
CA MET A 118 -5.93 12.13 -21.00
C MET A 118 -6.09 13.46 -20.24
N MET A 119 -7.19 14.16 -20.49
CA MET A 119 -7.60 15.35 -19.76
C MET A 119 -8.54 15.00 -18.60
N MET A 120 -8.54 15.82 -17.54
CA MET A 120 -9.33 15.58 -16.34
C MET A 120 -10.76 16.08 -16.54
N GLU A 121 -11.77 15.29 -16.16
CA GLU A 121 -13.13 15.84 -16.08
C GLU A 121 -13.18 16.90 -14.98
N ALA A 122 -13.78 18.04 -15.27
CA ALA A 122 -13.94 19.20 -14.40
C ALA A 122 -14.39 18.77 -13.00
N ARG A 123 -13.61 19.16 -11.98
CA ARG A 123 -13.72 18.60 -10.63
C ARG A 123 -13.41 19.61 -9.54
N TRP A 124 -13.72 19.23 -8.31
CA TRP A 124 -13.25 19.92 -7.12
C TRP A 124 -12.94 18.93 -5.98
N PRO A 125 -11.80 19.06 -5.28
CA PRO A 125 -10.69 19.96 -5.60
C PRO A 125 -9.95 19.57 -6.89
N ASN A 126 -9.25 20.54 -7.46
CA ASN A 126 -8.37 20.33 -8.62
C ASN A 126 -7.20 19.44 -8.26
N THR A 127 -6.68 18.70 -9.23
CA THR A 127 -5.50 17.85 -9.03
C THR A 127 -4.49 18.12 -10.16
N PRO A 128 -3.18 17.86 -9.94
CA PRO A 128 -2.19 18.03 -10.99
C PRO A 128 -2.51 17.13 -12.19
N LEU A 129 -2.41 17.69 -13.41
CA LEU A 129 -2.62 16.92 -14.63
C LEU A 129 -1.51 15.86 -14.85
N ASP A 130 -0.31 16.11 -14.32
CA ASP A 130 0.92 15.32 -14.59
C ASP A 130 0.94 13.94 -13.91
N ASP A 131 0.11 13.73 -12.89
CA ASP A 131 0.05 12.47 -12.17
C ASP A 131 -1.39 12.09 -11.81
N ILE A 132 -1.95 11.12 -12.54
CA ILE A 132 -3.33 10.64 -12.36
C ILE A 132 -3.57 9.93 -11.03
N MET A 133 -2.51 9.41 -10.39
CA MET A 133 -2.61 8.73 -9.10
C MET A 133 -2.54 9.72 -7.93
N VAL A 134 -2.07 10.94 -8.17
CA VAL A 134 -2.17 12.02 -7.19
C VAL A 134 -3.57 12.61 -7.25
N MET A 135 -4.36 12.32 -6.21
CA MET A 135 -5.73 12.80 -6.10
C MET A 135 -5.90 13.73 -4.91
N GLN A 136 -6.07 15.04 -5.17
CA GLN A 136 -6.53 15.97 -4.14
C GLN A 136 -7.99 15.71 -3.79
N ARG A 137 -8.28 15.64 -2.48
CA ARG A 137 -9.59 15.28 -1.95
C ARG A 137 -9.99 16.26 -0.84
N ALA A 138 -11.25 16.66 -0.83
CA ALA A 138 -11.84 17.38 0.30
C ALA A 138 -12.18 16.37 1.41
N ALA A 139 -12.44 16.86 2.62
CA ALA A 139 -12.84 16.04 3.76
C ALA A 139 -14.27 16.41 4.18
N ALA A 140 -15.15 15.41 4.27
CA ALA A 140 -16.54 15.62 4.62
C ALA A 140 -16.67 16.23 6.04
N GLY A 141 -17.63 17.13 6.23
CA GLY A 141 -17.91 17.80 7.49
C GLY A 141 -18.94 17.08 8.36
N THR A 142 -19.15 17.64 9.55
CA THR A 142 -20.19 17.20 10.50
C THR A 142 -21.58 17.30 9.89
N GLY A 143 -22.38 16.23 10.00
CA GLY A 143 -23.71 16.14 9.38
C GLY A 143 -23.76 15.27 8.13
N THR A 144 -22.61 14.78 7.66
CA THR A 144 -22.52 13.75 6.61
C THR A 144 -23.05 12.40 7.11
N GLY A 145 -23.79 11.70 6.26
CA GLY A 145 -24.42 10.40 6.56
C GLY A 145 -24.88 9.68 5.29
N TYR A 146 -25.79 8.70 5.41
CA TYR A 146 -26.21 7.87 4.28
C TYR A 146 -26.95 8.61 3.16
N GLU A 147 -27.56 9.74 3.46
CA GLU A 147 -28.45 10.47 2.52
C GLU A 147 -27.87 11.80 2.03
N GLN A 148 -26.79 12.28 2.65
CA GLN A 148 -26.28 13.61 2.42
C GLN A 148 -24.80 13.75 2.79
N LEU A 149 -24.15 14.73 2.16
CA LEU A 149 -22.85 15.23 2.54
C LEU A 149 -22.99 16.67 3.03
N ALA A 150 -22.31 17.00 4.13
CA ALA A 150 -22.22 18.36 4.65
C ALA A 150 -20.75 18.79 4.64
N ASP A 151 -20.44 19.97 4.12
CA ASP A 151 -19.10 20.58 4.20
C ASP A 151 -19.21 22.10 4.03
N PRO A 152 -18.74 22.91 5.00
CA PRO A 152 -18.77 24.37 4.92
C PRO A 152 -17.84 24.97 3.85
N ASN A 153 -16.94 24.17 3.27
CA ASN A 153 -15.96 24.61 2.27
C ASN A 153 -16.37 24.31 0.82
N LEU A 154 -17.59 23.80 0.61
CA LEU A 154 -18.09 23.46 -0.71
C LEU A 154 -18.00 24.64 -1.69
N PRO A 155 -17.51 24.42 -2.93
CA PRO A 155 -17.22 25.50 -3.88
C PRO A 155 -18.49 26.23 -4.33
N PRO A 156 -18.35 27.48 -4.82
CA PRO A 156 -19.46 28.19 -5.46
C PRO A 156 -19.91 27.49 -6.77
N GLY A 157 -21.05 27.94 -7.31
CA GLY A 157 -21.61 27.42 -8.56
C GLY A 157 -22.67 26.34 -8.35
N ASP A 158 -23.22 25.85 -9.45
CA ASP A 158 -24.24 24.80 -9.46
C ASP A 158 -23.59 23.43 -9.76
N TRP A 159 -23.74 22.50 -8.83
CA TRP A 159 -23.26 21.13 -8.96
C TRP A 159 -24.40 20.11 -9.05
N ASN A 160 -25.66 20.55 -9.13
CA ASN A 160 -26.80 19.64 -9.29
C ASN A 160 -26.68 18.84 -10.60
N GLY A 161 -26.91 17.53 -10.51
CA GLY A 161 -26.74 16.60 -11.64
C GLY A 161 -25.31 16.13 -11.87
N GLY A 162 -24.31 16.78 -11.26
CA GLY A 162 -22.94 16.26 -11.15
C GLY A 162 -22.84 15.09 -10.18
N PHE A 163 -21.62 14.64 -9.92
CA PHE A 163 -21.33 13.48 -9.08
C PHE A 163 -20.45 13.85 -7.90
N VAL A 164 -20.70 13.18 -6.76
CA VAL A 164 -19.71 13.01 -5.70
C VAL A 164 -19.11 11.62 -5.82
N LEU A 165 -17.79 11.50 -5.63
CA LEU A 165 -17.10 10.24 -5.30
C LEU A 165 -16.61 10.35 -3.85
N LEU A 166 -17.08 9.46 -2.98
CA LEU A 166 -16.82 9.46 -1.53
C LEU A 166 -16.20 8.12 -1.12
N TRP A 167 -15.19 8.15 -0.25
CA TRP A 167 -14.69 6.97 0.48
C TRP A 167 -15.30 6.92 1.88
N PRO A 168 -16.42 6.20 2.08
CA PRO A 168 -17.15 6.26 3.34
C PRO A 168 -16.52 5.38 4.42
N GLY A 169 -16.84 5.69 5.68
CA GLY A 169 -16.52 4.87 6.85
C GLY A 169 -15.02 4.60 7.01
N SER A 170 -14.62 3.34 6.88
CA SER A 170 -13.25 2.84 6.99
C SER A 170 -12.43 2.99 5.71
N GLN A 171 -13.01 3.52 4.62
CA GLN A 171 -12.28 3.86 3.39
C GLN A 171 -11.67 2.65 2.64
N TRP A 172 -12.22 1.46 2.86
CA TRP A 172 -11.82 0.24 2.13
C TRP A 172 -12.24 0.26 0.66
N THR A 173 -13.28 1.03 0.36
CA THR A 173 -13.90 1.21 -0.95
C THR A 173 -14.47 2.62 -1.06
N ASN A 174 -15.07 2.94 -2.20
CA ASN A 174 -15.77 4.17 -2.47
C ASN A 174 -17.13 3.94 -3.13
N ALA A 175 -17.90 5.02 -3.23
CA ALA A 175 -19.13 5.04 -3.99
C ALA A 175 -19.35 6.40 -4.61
N THR A 176 -20.02 6.39 -5.77
CA THR A 176 -20.52 7.60 -6.41
C THR A 176 -22.00 7.82 -6.19
N ARG A 177 -22.41 9.08 -6.04
CA ARG A 177 -23.83 9.49 -6.02
C ARG A 177 -24.02 10.73 -6.87
N ARG A 178 -25.21 10.88 -7.45
CA ARG A 178 -25.58 12.14 -8.10
C ARG A 178 -25.94 13.16 -7.04
N ILE A 179 -25.52 14.40 -7.28
CA ILE A 179 -25.75 15.53 -6.39
C ILE A 179 -27.14 16.10 -6.66
N VAL A 180 -27.95 16.23 -5.62
CA VAL A 180 -29.24 16.94 -5.64
C VAL A 180 -29.32 17.91 -4.47
N GLU A 181 -30.05 19.02 -4.65
CA GLU A 181 -30.21 20.07 -3.63
C GLU A 181 -28.86 20.64 -3.16
N TYR A 182 -27.96 20.95 -4.11
CA TYR A 182 -26.65 21.53 -3.78
C TYR A 182 -26.74 22.93 -3.17
N CYS A 183 -26.14 23.11 -1.99
CA CYS A 183 -26.04 24.37 -1.27
C CYS A 183 -24.55 24.72 -1.03
N PRO A 184 -23.98 25.69 -1.76
CA PRO A 184 -22.59 26.12 -1.57
C PRO A 184 -22.27 26.46 -0.11
N GLY A 185 -21.09 26.04 0.36
CA GLY A 185 -20.64 26.23 1.74
C GLY A 185 -21.54 25.59 2.82
N GLN A 186 -22.39 24.61 2.47
CA GLN A 186 -23.25 23.92 3.43
C GLN A 186 -23.27 22.41 3.22
N GLY A 187 -23.81 21.93 2.10
CA GLY A 187 -24.02 20.51 1.85
C GLY A 187 -24.89 20.22 0.64
N PHE A 188 -25.15 18.94 0.42
CA PHE A 188 -26.06 18.45 -0.62
C PHE A 188 -26.62 17.07 -0.27
N ARG A 189 -27.68 16.68 -0.95
CA ARG A 189 -28.28 15.35 -0.85
C ARG A 189 -27.75 14.42 -1.94
N PHE A 190 -27.79 13.13 -1.65
CA PHE A 190 -27.59 12.09 -2.65
C PHE A 190 -28.92 11.77 -3.35
N ASP A 191 -28.84 11.40 -4.63
CA ASP A 191 -29.99 10.88 -5.39
C ASP A 191 -30.55 9.57 -4.82
N ARG A 192 -29.69 8.79 -4.14
CA ARG A 192 -30.03 7.54 -3.46
C ARG A 192 -29.11 7.30 -2.26
N THR A 193 -29.61 6.53 -1.30
CA THR A 193 -28.87 6.17 -0.09
C THR A 193 -27.52 5.48 -0.39
N MET A 194 -26.52 5.73 0.45
CA MET A 194 -25.26 4.98 0.50
C MET A 194 -25.32 3.78 1.47
N GLU A 195 -26.44 3.59 2.15
CA GLU A 195 -26.59 2.47 3.06
C GLU A 195 -26.60 1.13 2.30
N MET A 196 -25.72 0.22 2.68
CA MET A 196 -25.67 -1.12 2.08
C MET A 196 -26.88 -1.96 2.49
N GLU A 197 -27.49 -2.63 1.51
CA GLU A 197 -28.61 -3.57 1.73
C GLU A 197 -28.22 -4.71 2.68
N LYS A 198 -27.00 -5.24 2.50
CA LYS A 198 -26.43 -6.26 3.38
C LYS A 198 -25.47 -5.60 4.35
N LYS A 199 -25.83 -5.65 5.64
CA LYS A 199 -24.97 -5.18 6.72
C LYS A 199 -23.74 -6.06 6.90
N ASP A 200 -22.64 -5.41 7.27
CA ASP A 200 -21.44 -6.11 7.70
C ASP A 200 -21.74 -6.98 8.93
N ALA A 201 -21.27 -8.22 8.91
CA ALA A 201 -21.52 -9.17 9.98
C ALA A 201 -20.34 -9.29 10.97
N PHE A 202 -19.21 -8.66 10.62
CA PHE A 202 -17.91 -8.86 11.25
C PHE A 202 -17.57 -7.78 12.28
N HIS A 203 -18.11 -6.57 12.10
CA HIS A 203 -17.83 -5.40 12.92
C HIS A 203 -19.05 -4.98 13.75
N SER A 204 -18.79 -4.40 14.92
CA SER A 204 -19.82 -3.88 15.82
C SER A 204 -20.41 -2.54 15.37
N GLU A 205 -19.61 -1.76 14.64
CA GLU A 205 -20.04 -0.53 13.95
C GLU A 205 -20.06 -0.76 12.44
N ASP A 206 -20.91 -0.02 11.72
CA ASP A 206 -20.99 -0.11 10.26
C ASP A 206 -19.74 0.54 9.63
N PRO A 207 -18.81 -0.25 9.05
CA PRO A 207 -17.56 0.28 8.50
C PRO A 207 -17.77 1.02 7.18
N PHE A 208 -19.00 1.03 6.63
CA PHE A 208 -19.34 1.71 5.39
C PHE A 208 -20.15 2.99 5.61
N LYS A 209 -20.40 3.39 6.86
CA LYS A 209 -21.18 4.59 7.17
C LYS A 209 -20.42 5.87 6.80
N PRO A 210 -20.95 6.71 5.89
CA PRO A 210 -20.39 8.05 5.66
C PRO A 210 -20.36 8.87 6.95
N ARG A 211 -19.24 9.58 7.19
CA ARG A 211 -19.03 10.40 8.39
C ARG A 211 -18.07 11.55 8.12
N ALA A 212 -18.01 12.48 9.07
CA ALA A 212 -17.03 13.57 9.03
C ALA A 212 -15.60 13.02 8.94
N GLY A 213 -14.74 13.68 8.17
CA GLY A 213 -13.37 13.27 7.87
C GLY A 213 -13.24 12.33 6.66
N ASN A 214 -14.32 11.73 6.16
CA ASN A 214 -14.23 10.89 4.96
C ASN A 214 -13.84 11.72 3.72
N PRO A 215 -12.88 11.26 2.91
CA PRO A 215 -12.42 12.02 1.77
C PRO A 215 -13.40 11.91 0.59
N TYR A 216 -13.55 12.99 -0.18
CA TYR A 216 -14.43 13.04 -1.34
C TYR A 216 -13.96 14.00 -2.43
N ILE A 217 -14.53 13.84 -3.63
CA ILE A 217 -14.37 14.75 -4.76
C ILE A 217 -15.73 15.02 -5.41
N LEU A 218 -15.92 16.20 -5.99
CA LEU A 218 -17.04 16.53 -6.87
C LEU A 218 -16.54 16.56 -8.31
N PHE A 219 -17.36 16.11 -9.27
CA PHE A 219 -17.02 16.17 -10.69
C PHE A 219 -18.26 16.16 -11.58
N GLY A 220 -18.07 16.46 -12.87
CA GLY A 220 -19.15 16.44 -13.86
C GLY A 220 -20.08 17.65 -13.79
N SER A 221 -19.54 18.83 -13.49
CA SER A 221 -20.25 20.12 -13.61
C SER A 221 -19.35 21.16 -14.28
N LEU A 222 -19.96 22.04 -15.08
CA LEU A 222 -19.29 23.23 -15.63
C LEU A 222 -18.74 24.15 -14.52
N ALA A 223 -19.35 24.11 -13.32
CA ALA A 223 -18.88 24.89 -12.17
C ALA A 223 -17.49 24.48 -11.69
N GLY A 224 -17.05 23.25 -11.98
CA GLY A 224 -15.71 22.76 -11.66
C GLY A 224 -14.71 22.94 -12.79
N LEU A 225 -15.06 23.61 -13.90
CA LEU A 225 -14.13 23.83 -15.02
C LEU A 225 -13.37 25.13 -14.77
N ASP A 226 -12.30 25.07 -13.97
CA ASP A 226 -11.58 26.25 -13.49
C ASP A 226 -10.04 26.13 -13.55
N ALA A 227 -9.50 24.99 -14.02
CA ALA A 227 -8.08 24.77 -14.23
C ALA A 227 -7.72 24.35 -15.67
N PRO A 228 -6.49 24.64 -16.13
CA PRO A 228 -5.98 24.11 -17.40
C PRO A 228 -5.95 22.58 -17.42
N GLY A 229 -6.40 21.99 -18.53
CA GLY A 229 -6.48 20.54 -18.72
C GLY A 229 -7.81 19.92 -18.29
N GLU A 230 -8.79 20.74 -17.89
CA GLU A 230 -10.12 20.27 -17.53
C GLU A 230 -11.13 20.37 -18.67
N TRP A 231 -12.15 19.53 -18.63
CA TRP A 231 -13.26 19.53 -19.58
C TRP A 231 -14.60 19.18 -18.92
N PHE A 232 -15.70 19.63 -19.53
CA PHE A 232 -17.07 19.26 -19.14
C PHE A 232 -17.92 19.01 -20.38
N TYR A 233 -18.65 17.90 -20.40
CA TYR A 233 -19.61 17.61 -21.47
C TYR A 233 -21.04 17.73 -20.97
N ASP A 234 -21.74 18.76 -21.45
CA ASP A 234 -23.16 18.92 -21.23
C ASP A 234 -23.92 17.95 -22.14
N THR A 235 -24.26 16.78 -21.58
CA THR A 235 -24.99 15.73 -22.31
C THR A 235 -26.36 16.19 -22.81
N ALA A 236 -27.03 17.10 -22.09
CA ALA A 236 -28.35 17.59 -22.48
C ALA A 236 -28.27 18.57 -23.66
N ALA A 237 -27.30 19.48 -23.64
CA ALA A 237 -27.07 20.44 -24.70
C ALA A 237 -26.21 19.88 -25.86
N ARG A 238 -25.53 18.76 -25.65
CA ARG A 238 -24.50 18.19 -26.56
C ARG A 238 -23.36 19.16 -26.83
N VAL A 239 -22.88 19.81 -25.78
CA VAL A 239 -21.80 20.80 -25.85
C VAL A 239 -20.64 20.37 -24.97
N LEU A 240 -19.46 20.26 -25.58
CA LEU A 240 -18.20 20.05 -24.87
C LEU A 240 -17.57 21.40 -24.56
N TYR A 241 -17.18 21.60 -23.30
CA TYR A 241 -16.40 22.73 -22.80
C TYR A 241 -15.01 22.22 -22.45
N LEU A 242 -13.96 22.96 -22.83
CA LEU A 242 -12.58 22.51 -22.70
C LEU A 242 -11.63 23.68 -22.43
N TRP A 243 -10.75 23.52 -21.45
CA TRP A 243 -9.59 24.39 -21.23
C TRP A 243 -8.32 23.62 -21.55
N VAL A 244 -7.69 23.92 -22.69
CA VAL A 244 -6.42 23.29 -23.10
C VAL A 244 -5.28 23.66 -22.13
N PRO A 245 -4.37 22.75 -21.74
CA PRO A 245 -3.33 23.02 -20.75
C PRO A 245 -2.49 24.29 -20.99
N ASP A 246 -2.19 24.62 -22.25
CA ASP A 246 -1.44 25.82 -22.63
C ASP A 246 -2.31 27.09 -22.82
N GLY A 247 -3.62 26.96 -22.65
CA GLY A 247 -4.62 28.02 -22.84
C GLY A 247 -4.92 28.34 -24.31
N ALA A 248 -4.35 27.61 -25.27
CA ALA A 248 -4.60 27.81 -26.68
C ALA A 248 -6.01 27.36 -27.10
N SER A 249 -6.35 27.65 -28.35
CA SER A 249 -7.58 27.12 -28.94
C SER A 249 -7.46 25.61 -29.12
N PRO A 250 -8.48 24.80 -28.78
CA PRO A 250 -8.44 23.36 -29.06
C PRO A 250 -8.25 23.02 -30.54
N ALA A 251 -8.52 23.95 -31.46
CA ALA A 251 -8.29 23.78 -32.90
C ALA A 251 -6.80 23.67 -33.28
N THR A 252 -5.87 24.01 -32.39
CA THR A 252 -4.41 23.83 -32.62
C THR A 252 -3.88 22.48 -32.14
N HIS A 253 -4.75 21.62 -31.59
CA HIS A 253 -4.39 20.32 -31.03
C HIS A 253 -5.21 19.19 -31.67
N THR A 254 -4.74 17.96 -31.50
CA THR A 254 -5.56 16.78 -31.76
C THR A 254 -6.41 16.49 -30.54
N VAL A 255 -7.71 16.73 -30.62
CA VAL A 255 -8.67 16.38 -29.55
C VAL A 255 -9.36 15.07 -29.92
N GLU A 256 -9.28 14.08 -29.05
CA GLU A 256 -9.87 12.76 -29.26
C GLU A 256 -10.78 12.36 -28.10
N VAL A 257 -11.79 11.55 -28.39
CA VAL A 257 -12.71 11.01 -27.39
C VAL A 257 -12.78 9.50 -27.52
N LYS A 258 -12.73 8.77 -26.39
CA LYS A 258 -12.86 7.30 -26.40
C LYS A 258 -14.25 6.91 -26.93
N GLN A 259 -14.30 6.07 -27.96
CA GLN A 259 -15.54 5.61 -28.60
C GLN A 259 -15.70 4.09 -28.63
N ARG A 260 -14.61 3.34 -28.45
CA ARG A 260 -14.66 1.88 -28.44
C ARG A 260 -13.71 1.29 -27.38
N PRO A 261 -14.10 0.17 -26.75
CA PRO A 261 -13.29 -0.40 -25.68
C PRO A 261 -12.19 -1.34 -26.16
N LEU A 262 -12.33 -1.97 -27.33
CA LEU A 262 -11.44 -3.03 -27.80
C LEU A 262 -10.68 -2.60 -29.05
N ALA A 263 -9.37 -2.85 -29.05
CA ALA A 263 -8.52 -2.85 -30.23
C ALA A 263 -8.51 -4.24 -30.86
N PHE A 264 -8.37 -5.29 -30.05
CA PHE A 264 -8.46 -6.68 -30.49
C PHE A 264 -9.44 -7.48 -29.61
N ASP A 265 -10.31 -8.24 -30.26
CA ASP A 265 -11.12 -9.28 -29.61
C ASP A 265 -10.57 -10.64 -30.02
N LEU A 266 -9.83 -11.28 -29.12
CA LEU A 266 -9.27 -12.62 -29.28
C LEU A 266 -10.08 -13.67 -28.52
N SER A 267 -11.27 -13.32 -28.03
CA SER A 267 -12.08 -14.22 -27.22
C SER A 267 -12.33 -15.55 -27.95
N LYS A 268 -12.10 -16.66 -27.24
CA LYS A 268 -12.25 -18.04 -27.72
C LYS A 268 -11.37 -18.43 -28.91
N LEU A 269 -10.41 -17.59 -29.31
CA LEU A 269 -9.45 -17.92 -30.36
C LEU A 269 -8.21 -18.58 -29.77
N SER A 270 -7.47 -19.29 -30.64
CA SER A 270 -6.21 -19.92 -30.27
C SER A 270 -5.07 -19.55 -31.22
N TYR A 271 -3.84 -19.58 -30.72
CA TYR A 271 -2.61 -19.39 -31.52
C TYR A 271 -2.62 -18.08 -32.34
N ILE A 272 -3.01 -16.97 -31.70
CA ILE A 272 -2.90 -15.62 -32.25
C ILE A 272 -1.74 -14.90 -31.56
N GLU A 273 -0.87 -14.24 -32.33
CA GLU A 273 0.24 -13.45 -31.82
C GLU A 273 0.07 -11.97 -32.19
N LEU A 274 0.16 -11.08 -31.21
CA LEU A 274 0.22 -9.63 -31.40
C LEU A 274 1.62 -9.14 -30.98
N CYS A 275 2.32 -8.45 -31.89
CA CYS A 275 3.71 -8.06 -31.68
C CYS A 275 3.96 -6.57 -31.97
N GLY A 276 4.51 -5.84 -31.00
CA GLY A 276 5.00 -4.46 -31.20
C GLY A 276 3.90 -3.40 -31.37
N LEU A 277 2.68 -3.65 -30.87
CA LEU A 277 1.53 -2.75 -31.08
C LEU A 277 1.38 -1.76 -29.92
N ASN A 278 1.08 -0.50 -30.24
CA ASN A 278 0.57 0.47 -29.27
C ASN A 278 -0.95 0.47 -29.33
N ILE A 279 -1.60 0.27 -28.20
CA ILE A 279 -3.05 0.20 -28.05
C ILE A 279 -3.44 1.33 -27.10
N GLU A 280 -4.16 2.31 -27.63
CA GLU A 280 -4.45 3.56 -26.93
C GLU A 280 -5.95 3.75 -26.80
N ALA A 281 -6.42 4.15 -25.63
CA ALA A 281 -7.86 4.32 -25.34
C ALA A 281 -8.68 3.05 -25.66
N ALA A 282 -8.07 1.87 -25.63
CA ALA A 282 -8.68 0.57 -25.90
C ALA A 282 -7.88 -0.53 -25.20
N THR A 283 -8.35 -1.78 -25.30
CA THR A 283 -7.66 -2.95 -24.75
C THR A 283 -7.82 -4.19 -25.62
N VAL A 284 -7.28 -5.33 -25.15
CA VAL A 284 -7.40 -6.65 -25.76
C VAL A 284 -8.24 -7.56 -24.87
N ASP A 285 -9.24 -8.22 -25.45
CA ASP A 285 -10.01 -9.27 -24.79
C ASP A 285 -9.47 -10.65 -25.18
N MET A 286 -9.00 -11.42 -24.21
CA MET A 286 -8.56 -12.82 -24.36
C MET A 286 -9.38 -13.76 -23.47
N THR A 287 -10.68 -13.47 -23.36
CA THR A 287 -11.63 -14.34 -22.66
C THR A 287 -11.65 -15.72 -23.32
N GLU A 288 -11.37 -16.77 -22.55
CA GLU A 288 -11.31 -18.16 -23.04
C GLU A 288 -10.34 -18.39 -24.22
N ALA A 289 -9.38 -17.49 -24.47
CA ALA A 289 -8.36 -17.66 -25.51
C ALA A 289 -7.32 -18.72 -25.11
N ARG A 290 -6.70 -19.40 -26.08
CA ARG A 290 -5.73 -20.47 -25.78
C ARG A 290 -4.43 -20.33 -26.56
N ASN A 291 -3.29 -20.45 -25.87
CA ASN A 291 -1.96 -20.43 -26.51
C ASN A 291 -1.72 -19.20 -27.38
N CYS A 292 -2.28 -18.04 -27.00
CA CYS A 292 -2.04 -16.77 -27.68
C CYS A 292 -0.89 -16.01 -27.02
N LEU A 293 -0.23 -15.13 -27.78
CA LEU A 293 0.93 -14.35 -27.37
C LEU A 293 0.70 -12.86 -27.57
N LEU A 294 0.99 -12.06 -26.54
CA LEU A 294 1.29 -10.64 -26.70
C LEU A 294 2.77 -10.42 -26.39
N ASP A 295 3.48 -9.80 -27.32
CA ASP A 295 4.92 -9.54 -27.21
C ASP A 295 5.22 -8.07 -27.56
N ASP A 296 5.90 -7.36 -26.66
CA ASP A 296 6.32 -5.97 -26.89
C ASP A 296 5.16 -5.01 -27.21
N CYS A 297 3.98 -5.25 -26.62
CA CYS A 297 2.81 -4.38 -26.79
C CYS A 297 2.72 -3.32 -25.69
N ARG A 298 2.09 -2.17 -25.99
CA ARG A 298 1.86 -1.07 -25.03
C ARG A 298 0.38 -0.74 -24.97
N LEU A 299 -0.29 -1.02 -23.86
CA LEU A 299 -1.70 -0.73 -23.65
C LEU A 299 -1.84 0.44 -22.66
N THR A 300 -2.45 1.54 -23.09
CA THR A 300 -2.66 2.72 -22.24
C THR A 300 -4.11 3.21 -22.32
N TYR A 301 -4.65 3.66 -21.18
CA TYR A 301 -6.04 4.14 -21.09
C TYR A 301 -7.06 3.04 -21.42
N THR A 302 -6.81 1.85 -20.85
CA THR A 302 -7.55 0.62 -21.18
C THR A 302 -9.01 0.69 -20.76
N GLU A 303 -9.29 1.37 -19.64
CA GLU A 303 -10.63 1.48 -19.08
C GLU A 303 -10.84 2.82 -18.37
N HIS A 304 -12.06 3.33 -18.48
CA HIS A 304 -12.53 4.51 -17.77
C HIS A 304 -14.00 4.31 -17.38
N PHE A 305 -14.39 4.77 -16.20
CA PHE A 305 -15.77 4.81 -15.74
C PHE A 305 -15.93 5.87 -14.67
N ARG A 306 -17.16 6.38 -14.53
CA ARG A 306 -17.51 7.40 -13.51
C ARG A 306 -18.16 6.81 -12.26
N GLU A 307 -18.82 5.66 -12.39
CA GLU A 307 -19.70 5.15 -11.34
C GLU A 307 -19.12 3.92 -10.65
N THR A 308 -19.14 3.97 -9.32
CA THR A 308 -18.85 2.86 -8.41
C THR A 308 -19.91 2.80 -7.32
N ASP A 309 -20.13 1.61 -6.76
CA ASP A 309 -21.05 1.45 -5.63
C ASP A 309 -20.50 0.38 -4.66
N MET A 310 -19.62 0.83 -3.77
CA MET A 310 -18.94 -0.04 -2.80
C MET A 310 -18.18 -1.17 -3.52
N TYR A 311 -18.53 -2.42 -3.26
CA TYR A 311 -17.90 -3.58 -3.92
C TYR A 311 -18.41 -3.84 -5.34
N LYS A 312 -19.36 -3.05 -5.85
CA LYS A 312 -19.83 -3.13 -7.23
C LYS A 312 -19.02 -2.14 -8.07
N VAL A 313 -18.05 -2.68 -8.82
CA VAL A 313 -17.23 -1.97 -9.79
C VAL A 313 -17.48 -2.54 -11.19
N PRO A 314 -17.33 -1.75 -12.26
CA PRO A 314 -17.37 -2.27 -13.62
C PRO A 314 -16.39 -3.43 -13.82
N ALA A 315 -16.78 -4.41 -14.65
CA ALA A 315 -15.95 -5.58 -14.90
C ALA A 315 -14.71 -5.17 -15.72
N PRO A 316 -13.51 -5.67 -15.36
CA PRO A 316 -12.29 -5.36 -16.11
C PRO A 316 -12.42 -5.79 -17.58
N ARG A 317 -11.90 -4.96 -18.49
CA ARG A 317 -11.93 -5.25 -19.94
C ARG A 317 -10.64 -5.86 -20.49
N THR A 318 -9.49 -5.55 -19.88
CA THR A 318 -8.22 -6.19 -20.21
C THR A 318 -8.17 -7.55 -19.52
N VAL A 319 -8.55 -8.61 -20.23
CA VAL A 319 -8.79 -9.92 -19.62
C VAL A 319 -8.04 -11.04 -20.34
N VAL A 320 -7.45 -11.94 -19.55
CA VAL A 320 -6.81 -13.18 -20.00
C VAL A 320 -7.31 -14.31 -19.11
N THR A 321 -8.35 -15.01 -19.53
CA THR A 321 -9.07 -16.00 -18.69
C THR A 321 -9.15 -17.40 -19.28
N GLY A 322 -8.54 -17.63 -20.44
CA GLY A 322 -8.43 -18.97 -21.02
C GLY A 322 -7.19 -19.72 -20.55
N GLU A 323 -6.53 -20.46 -21.46
CA GLU A 323 -5.49 -21.42 -21.10
C GLU A 323 -4.16 -21.15 -21.81
N ASN A 324 -3.04 -21.23 -21.08
CA ASN A 324 -1.68 -21.19 -21.62
C ASN A 324 -1.35 -19.98 -22.51
N ASN A 325 -1.94 -18.82 -22.23
CA ASN A 325 -1.58 -17.58 -22.93
C ASN A 325 -0.33 -16.96 -22.29
N THR A 326 0.47 -16.27 -23.10
CA THR A 326 1.69 -15.60 -22.63
C THR A 326 1.68 -14.13 -23.00
N TRP A 327 1.97 -13.27 -22.04
CA TRP A 327 2.31 -11.86 -22.28
C TRP A 327 3.74 -11.64 -21.85
N ARG A 328 4.54 -11.01 -22.71
CA ARG A 328 5.92 -10.68 -22.36
C ARG A 328 6.35 -9.32 -22.89
N HIS A 329 7.20 -8.62 -22.14
CA HIS A 329 7.64 -7.27 -22.49
C HIS A 329 6.47 -6.32 -22.78
N CYS A 330 5.34 -6.46 -22.09
CA CYS A 330 4.15 -5.64 -22.31
C CYS A 330 4.00 -4.54 -21.26
N LEU A 331 3.49 -3.36 -21.66
CA LEU A 331 3.02 -2.31 -20.75
C LEU A 331 1.49 -2.36 -20.65
N VAL A 332 0.94 -2.25 -19.45
CA VAL A 332 -0.46 -1.90 -19.23
C VAL A 332 -0.53 -0.76 -18.23
N ALA A 333 -1.08 0.38 -18.63
CA ALA A 333 -1.13 1.57 -17.79
C ALA A 333 -2.44 2.38 -17.92
N TYR A 334 -2.73 3.15 -16.87
CA TYR A 334 -3.83 4.11 -16.80
C TYR A 334 -5.19 3.45 -16.94
N SER A 335 -5.63 2.75 -15.89
CA SER A 335 -6.96 2.13 -15.81
C SER A 335 -7.76 2.69 -14.64
N ALA A 336 -9.04 3.04 -14.86
CA ALA A 336 -9.93 3.49 -13.78
C ALA A 336 -10.17 2.40 -12.73
N GLY A 337 -10.16 1.13 -13.15
CA GLY A 337 -10.22 -0.04 -12.29
C GLY A 337 -8.98 -0.92 -12.48
N THR A 338 -9.19 -2.22 -12.60
CA THR A 338 -8.10 -3.18 -12.83
C THR A 338 -7.40 -2.91 -14.16
N ALA A 339 -6.06 -2.86 -14.17
CA ALA A 339 -5.30 -2.74 -15.41
C ALA A 339 -5.32 -4.04 -16.20
N LEU A 340 -5.16 -5.18 -15.52
CA LEU A 340 -5.14 -6.50 -16.13
C LEU A 340 -5.76 -7.56 -15.23
N ARG A 341 -6.68 -8.36 -15.79
CA ARG A 341 -7.28 -9.52 -15.16
C ARG A 341 -6.70 -10.81 -15.73
N ILE A 342 -6.04 -11.60 -14.90
CA ILE A 342 -5.55 -12.95 -15.23
C ILE A 342 -6.41 -13.98 -14.50
N GLY A 343 -7.08 -14.85 -15.23
CA GLY A 343 -7.82 -16.00 -14.71
C GLY A 343 -7.47 -17.27 -15.49
N GLY A 344 -8.33 -18.29 -15.43
CA GLY A 344 -8.11 -19.51 -16.21
C GLY A 344 -6.90 -20.30 -15.73
N LYS A 345 -6.24 -21.03 -16.65
CA LYS A 345 -5.19 -21.99 -16.30
C LYS A 345 -3.87 -21.77 -17.04
N GLY A 346 -2.75 -21.79 -16.33
CA GLY A 346 -1.42 -21.85 -16.94
C GLY A 346 -1.01 -20.60 -17.72
N ASN A 347 -1.67 -19.46 -17.51
CA ASN A 347 -1.31 -18.20 -18.17
C ASN A 347 -0.02 -17.63 -17.56
N ARG A 348 0.81 -17.01 -18.40
CA ARG A 348 2.16 -16.54 -18.05
C ARG A 348 2.36 -15.06 -18.38
N PHE A 349 2.91 -14.31 -17.44
CA PHE A 349 3.25 -12.91 -17.59
C PHE A 349 4.70 -12.72 -17.20
N GLU A 350 5.52 -12.35 -18.18
CA GLU A 350 6.98 -12.39 -18.06
C GLU A 350 7.58 -11.05 -18.48
N ASN A 351 8.33 -10.42 -17.59
CA ASN A 351 9.01 -9.17 -17.92
C ASN A 351 8.04 -8.08 -18.39
N CYS A 352 6.90 -7.90 -17.71
CA CYS A 352 5.89 -6.88 -18.04
C CYS A 352 5.90 -5.72 -17.04
N ILE A 353 5.38 -4.56 -17.46
CA ILE A 353 5.14 -3.40 -16.61
C ILE A 353 3.64 -3.17 -16.51
N ILE A 354 3.11 -3.12 -15.30
CA ILE A 354 1.68 -2.88 -15.03
C ILE A 354 1.58 -1.78 -13.98
N ARG A 355 1.05 -0.61 -14.35
CA ARG A 355 1.09 0.55 -13.46
C ARG A 355 -0.11 1.48 -13.55
N ASP A 356 -0.24 2.37 -12.57
CA ASP A 356 -1.22 3.46 -12.58
C ASP A 356 -2.64 2.96 -12.83
N ALA A 357 -3.07 2.06 -11.95
CA ALA A 357 -4.34 1.38 -12.05
C ALA A 357 -5.19 1.67 -10.83
N ASP A 358 -6.50 1.47 -11.01
CA ASP A 358 -7.51 1.85 -10.05
C ASP A 358 -7.39 3.32 -9.65
N TYR A 359 -7.18 4.22 -10.61
CA TYR A 359 -7.15 5.66 -10.33
C TYR A 359 -8.53 6.20 -9.91
N SER A 360 -9.59 5.39 -9.99
CA SER A 360 -10.87 5.69 -9.35
C SER A 360 -10.85 5.43 -7.83
N GLY A 361 -9.84 4.72 -7.31
CA GLY A 361 -9.67 4.34 -5.90
C GLY A 361 -10.75 3.38 -5.38
N SER A 362 -11.19 2.45 -6.23
CA SER A 362 -12.27 1.51 -5.96
C SER A 362 -11.78 0.31 -5.12
N VAL A 363 -12.31 -0.89 -5.37
CA VAL A 363 -11.84 -2.16 -4.77
C VAL A 363 -10.99 -2.98 -5.73
N ALA A 364 -10.62 -2.39 -6.87
CA ALA A 364 -9.95 -3.10 -7.94
C ALA A 364 -8.46 -3.30 -7.61
N ALA A 365 -7.96 -4.50 -7.91
CA ALA A 365 -6.52 -4.76 -7.91
C ALA A 365 -5.89 -4.19 -9.18
N THR A 366 -4.64 -3.73 -9.12
CA THR A 366 -3.87 -3.36 -10.32
C THR A 366 -3.75 -4.55 -11.27
N LEU A 367 -3.33 -5.70 -10.73
CA LEU A 367 -3.31 -7.02 -11.34
C LEU A 367 -4.28 -7.94 -10.59
N ASP A 368 -5.43 -8.24 -11.19
CA ASP A 368 -6.40 -9.17 -10.61
C ASP A 368 -6.10 -10.60 -11.07
N MET A 369 -5.58 -11.43 -10.17
CA MET A 369 -5.32 -12.85 -10.39
C MET A 369 -6.42 -13.78 -9.82
N LYS A 370 -7.58 -13.24 -9.42
CA LYS A 370 -8.65 -14.02 -8.79
C LYS A 370 -8.99 -15.26 -9.62
N ARG A 371 -9.22 -16.40 -8.96
CA ARG A 371 -9.60 -17.66 -9.64
C ARG A 371 -8.62 -18.10 -10.76
N SER A 372 -7.36 -17.70 -10.70
CA SER A 372 -6.29 -18.27 -11.54
C SER A 372 -5.83 -19.62 -11.02
N GLU A 373 -5.47 -20.52 -11.92
CA GLU A 373 -4.87 -21.81 -11.61
C GLU A 373 -3.53 -21.96 -12.34
N ASP A 374 -2.46 -22.36 -11.65
CA ASP A 374 -1.14 -22.61 -12.25
C ASP A 374 -0.54 -21.40 -13.01
N ALA A 375 -1.02 -20.19 -12.75
CA ALA A 375 -0.54 -18.96 -13.40
C ALA A 375 0.84 -18.56 -12.88
N VAL A 376 1.68 -18.00 -13.75
CA VAL A 376 3.03 -17.53 -13.41
C VAL A 376 3.15 -16.04 -13.77
N VAL A 377 3.50 -15.23 -12.78
CA VAL A 377 3.82 -13.81 -12.96
C VAL A 377 5.25 -13.62 -12.50
N THR A 378 6.16 -13.29 -13.43
CA THR A 378 7.58 -13.23 -13.13
C THR A 378 8.35 -12.15 -13.84
N HIS A 379 9.36 -11.60 -13.16
CA HIS A 379 10.19 -10.50 -13.68
C HIS A 379 9.36 -9.27 -14.04
N CYS A 380 8.17 -9.09 -13.47
CA CYS A 380 7.32 -7.93 -13.74
C CYS A 380 7.56 -6.80 -12.74
N SER A 381 7.38 -5.56 -13.19
CA SER A 381 7.23 -4.39 -12.30
C SER A 381 5.76 -4.00 -12.24
N ILE A 382 5.16 -4.06 -11.05
CA ILE A 382 3.72 -3.87 -10.83
C ILE A 382 3.52 -2.85 -9.73
N PHE A 383 3.01 -1.65 -10.03
CA PHE A 383 3.07 -0.57 -9.05
C PHE A 383 2.06 0.56 -9.23
N ARG A 384 1.95 1.42 -8.22
CA ARG A 384 1.06 2.60 -8.19
C ARG A 384 -0.40 2.21 -8.43
N GLY A 385 -0.97 1.51 -7.46
CA GLY A 385 -2.36 1.06 -7.45
C GLY A 385 -3.22 1.83 -6.44
N GLY A 386 -4.48 2.10 -6.81
CA GLY A 386 -5.45 2.76 -5.93
C GLY A 386 -5.68 1.98 -4.63
N ARG A 387 -5.84 0.66 -4.73
CA ARG A 387 -5.98 -0.30 -3.62
C ARG A 387 -4.88 -1.36 -3.65
N ASP A 388 -5.18 -2.65 -3.76
CA ASP A 388 -4.17 -3.71 -3.83
C ASP A 388 -3.44 -3.74 -5.20
N ILE A 389 -2.17 -4.17 -5.20
CA ILE A 389 -1.43 -4.35 -6.45
C ILE A 389 -1.75 -5.70 -7.07
N VAL A 390 -1.63 -6.81 -6.32
CA VAL A 390 -1.92 -8.17 -6.80
C VAL A 390 -3.04 -8.82 -6.00
N GLY A 391 -4.20 -9.00 -6.62
CA GLY A 391 -5.38 -9.62 -6.01
C GLY A 391 -5.45 -11.13 -6.26
N LEU A 392 -5.49 -11.94 -5.20
CA LEU A 392 -5.31 -13.40 -5.27
C LEU A 392 -6.57 -14.24 -4.96
N GLY A 393 -7.73 -13.60 -4.78
CA GLY A 393 -8.96 -14.27 -4.30
C GLY A 393 -9.35 -15.52 -5.09
N GLY A 394 -9.39 -16.68 -4.43
CA GLY A 394 -9.74 -17.97 -5.03
C GLY A 394 -8.72 -18.53 -6.03
N SER A 395 -7.52 -17.95 -6.12
CA SER A 395 -6.41 -18.47 -6.93
C SER A 395 -5.79 -19.73 -6.32
N LYS A 396 -5.20 -20.60 -7.15
CA LYS A 396 -4.62 -21.89 -6.75
C LYS A 396 -3.32 -22.16 -7.48
N ARG A 397 -2.28 -22.60 -6.75
CA ARG A 397 -0.97 -22.98 -7.29
C ARG A 397 -0.35 -21.91 -8.19
N VAL A 398 -0.63 -20.64 -7.91
CA VAL A 398 -0.03 -19.53 -8.66
C VAL A 398 1.39 -19.28 -8.18
N ARG A 399 2.23 -18.73 -9.05
CA ARG A 399 3.61 -18.34 -8.74
C ARG A 399 3.80 -16.86 -9.03
N ILE A 400 4.11 -16.08 -8.00
CA ILE A 400 4.46 -14.66 -8.09
C ILE A 400 5.92 -14.56 -7.71
N GLU A 401 6.80 -14.50 -8.73
CA GLU A 401 8.24 -14.70 -8.54
C GLU A 401 9.11 -13.67 -9.24
N PHE A 402 10.17 -13.17 -8.60
CA PHE A 402 11.09 -12.20 -9.23
C PHE A 402 10.40 -10.89 -9.66
N ASN A 403 9.34 -10.46 -8.99
CA ASN A 403 8.63 -9.22 -9.31
C ASN A 403 9.02 -8.06 -8.39
N ASP A 404 8.90 -6.85 -8.92
CA ASP A 404 9.05 -5.61 -8.20
C ASP A 404 7.66 -4.99 -7.98
N ILE A 405 7.19 -4.95 -6.73
CA ILE A 405 5.79 -4.66 -6.37
C ILE A 405 5.73 -3.52 -5.35
N HIS A 406 5.22 -2.35 -5.74
CA HIS A 406 5.32 -1.18 -4.86
C HIS A 406 4.24 -0.10 -5.06
N HIS A 407 4.13 0.84 -4.11
CA HIS A 407 3.09 1.90 -4.07
C HIS A 407 1.66 1.35 -4.16
N ALA A 408 1.34 0.37 -3.31
CA ALA A 408 -0.02 -0.09 -3.09
C ALA A 408 -0.83 0.94 -2.29
N ASN A 409 -2.14 0.84 -2.43
CA ASN A 409 -3.16 1.44 -1.59
C ASN A 409 -3.12 2.97 -1.58
N MET A 410 -2.79 3.60 -2.70
CA MET A 410 -2.58 5.04 -2.79
C MET A 410 -3.84 5.86 -2.49
N LEU A 411 -5.03 5.30 -2.71
CA LEU A 411 -6.31 6.00 -2.63
C LEU A 411 -7.27 5.43 -1.57
N ASN A 412 -6.97 4.26 -1.01
CA ASN A 412 -7.82 3.53 -0.06
C ASN A 412 -7.10 3.30 1.29
N SER A 413 -7.75 2.55 2.18
CA SER A 413 -7.17 2.07 3.44
C SER A 413 -7.40 0.55 3.61
N ASP A 414 -6.59 -0.08 4.48
CA ASP A 414 -6.60 -1.52 4.80
C ASP A 414 -6.44 -2.42 3.56
N SER A 415 -5.19 -2.52 3.11
CA SER A 415 -4.82 -3.34 1.95
C SER A 415 -3.34 -3.74 2.01
N GLY A 416 -2.86 -4.40 0.97
CA GLY A 416 -1.44 -4.65 0.78
C GLY A 416 -1.03 -4.72 -0.68
N ALA A 417 0.27 -4.80 -0.92
CA ALA A 417 0.81 -5.04 -2.27
C ALA A 417 0.29 -6.36 -2.84
N THR A 418 0.20 -7.42 -2.04
CA THR A 418 -0.60 -8.61 -2.40
C THR A 418 -1.80 -8.72 -1.46
N TYR A 419 -2.96 -9.17 -1.95
CA TYR A 419 -4.16 -9.31 -1.13
C TYR A 419 -5.03 -10.51 -1.51
N CYS A 420 -5.48 -11.29 -0.53
CA CYS A 420 -6.62 -12.20 -0.66
C CYS A 420 -7.38 -12.37 0.64
N PHE A 421 -8.67 -12.66 0.53
CA PHE A 421 -9.57 -13.04 1.63
C PHE A 421 -10.20 -14.40 1.30
N ASP A 422 -10.40 -15.26 2.30
CA ASP A 422 -11.03 -16.59 2.17
C ASP A 422 -10.50 -17.39 0.96
N THR A 423 -9.18 -17.57 0.91
CA THR A 423 -8.51 -18.19 -0.23
C THR A 423 -7.65 -19.38 0.20
N ASP A 424 -7.95 -20.54 -0.38
CA ASP A 424 -7.05 -21.69 -0.34
C ASP A 424 -6.07 -21.62 -1.51
N GLY A 425 -4.82 -21.24 -1.22
CA GLY A 425 -3.77 -21.13 -2.23
C GLY A 425 -3.38 -22.48 -2.83
N ALA A 426 -3.74 -23.60 -2.21
CA ALA A 426 -3.43 -24.95 -2.68
C ALA A 426 -1.94 -25.14 -3.06
N GLY A 427 -1.02 -24.47 -2.37
CA GLY A 427 0.41 -24.48 -2.68
C GLY A 427 0.91 -23.30 -3.52
N SER A 428 0.15 -22.20 -3.61
CA SER A 428 0.62 -20.95 -4.25
C SER A 428 1.91 -20.43 -3.59
N VAL A 429 2.80 -19.87 -4.41
CA VAL A 429 4.13 -19.38 -4.04
C VAL A 429 4.24 -17.88 -4.31
N ILE A 430 4.70 -17.12 -3.31
CA ILE A 430 5.09 -15.72 -3.42
C ILE A 430 6.56 -15.65 -3.02
N ALA A 431 7.47 -15.54 -3.98
CA ALA A 431 8.90 -15.66 -3.68
C ALA A 431 9.84 -14.81 -4.52
N TRP A 432 11.03 -14.51 -3.99
CA TRP A 432 12.05 -13.72 -4.72
C TRP A 432 11.54 -12.36 -5.24
N ASN A 433 10.56 -11.75 -4.57
CA ASN A 433 10.05 -10.44 -4.96
C ASN A 433 10.68 -9.33 -4.12
N TRP A 434 10.72 -8.13 -4.69
CA TRP A 434 10.82 -6.89 -3.94
C TRP A 434 9.40 -6.36 -3.72
N VAL A 435 9.06 -6.07 -2.46
CA VAL A 435 7.74 -5.54 -2.08
C VAL A 435 7.94 -4.31 -1.21
N HIS A 436 7.63 -3.12 -1.72
CA HIS A 436 8.09 -1.90 -1.05
C HIS A 436 7.27 -0.63 -1.23
N ASP A 437 7.65 0.40 -0.46
CA ASP A 437 7.10 1.77 -0.52
C ASP A 437 5.57 1.80 -0.57
N ASN A 438 4.96 0.96 0.27
CA ASN A 438 3.52 0.86 0.46
C ASN A 438 3.13 1.78 1.64
N LEU A 439 3.17 3.09 1.37
CA LEU A 439 3.25 4.12 2.41
C LEU A 439 1.90 4.67 2.90
N SER A 440 0.82 4.48 2.15
CA SER A 440 -0.52 4.90 2.59
C SER A 440 -0.93 4.23 3.90
N GLU A 441 -1.78 4.86 4.71
CA GLU A 441 -2.18 4.33 6.01
C GLU A 441 -2.72 2.89 5.94
N HIS A 442 -2.34 2.08 6.94
CA HIS A 442 -2.77 0.69 7.08
C HIS A 442 -2.43 -0.21 5.88
N THR A 443 -1.27 0.01 5.23
CA THR A 443 -0.87 -0.75 4.05
C THR A 443 0.25 -1.74 4.38
N SER A 444 -0.02 -3.01 4.12
CA SER A 444 0.94 -4.10 4.34
C SER A 444 1.71 -4.44 3.05
N GLY A 445 2.86 -5.10 3.17
CA GLY A 445 3.56 -5.66 2.00
C GLY A 445 2.79 -6.84 1.43
N ILE A 446 2.99 -8.01 2.03
CA ILE A 446 2.30 -9.25 1.63
C ILE A 446 1.13 -9.49 2.58
N TYR A 447 -0.11 -9.38 2.10
CA TYR A 447 -1.31 -9.53 2.93
C TYR A 447 -2.13 -10.76 2.55
N LEU A 448 -2.08 -11.78 3.39
CA LEU A 448 -2.97 -12.94 3.35
C LEU A 448 -4.06 -12.73 4.41
N ASP A 449 -5.20 -12.21 3.97
CA ASP A 449 -6.28 -11.80 4.86
C ASP A 449 -7.07 -13.01 5.42
N ASN A 450 -8.04 -12.72 6.28
CA ASN A 450 -8.80 -13.71 7.06
C ASN A 450 -9.24 -14.91 6.22
N PHE A 451 -9.17 -16.10 6.83
CA PHE A 451 -9.60 -17.40 6.27
C PHE A 451 -8.74 -17.95 5.13
N SER A 452 -7.59 -17.32 4.85
CA SER A 452 -6.64 -17.80 3.85
C SER A 452 -5.79 -18.97 4.37
N ARG A 453 -5.33 -19.85 3.46
CA ARG A 453 -4.54 -21.04 3.82
C ARG A 453 -3.66 -21.56 2.69
N ASN A 454 -2.66 -22.37 3.04
CA ASN A 454 -1.82 -23.15 2.09
C ASN A 454 -1.03 -22.28 1.09
N PHE A 455 -0.38 -21.21 1.58
CA PHE A 455 0.56 -20.40 0.80
C PHE A 455 2.00 -20.62 1.29
N THR A 456 2.96 -20.59 0.37
CA THR A 456 4.39 -20.51 0.68
C THR A 456 4.90 -19.12 0.30
N VAL A 457 5.47 -18.40 1.26
CA VAL A 457 6.00 -17.05 1.09
C VAL A 457 7.47 -17.06 1.50
N HIS A 458 8.38 -16.94 0.55
CA HIS A 458 9.81 -17.04 0.86
C HIS A 458 10.73 -16.20 0.02
N HIS A 459 11.90 -15.85 0.55
CA HIS A 459 12.92 -15.10 -0.19
C HIS A 459 12.40 -13.76 -0.76
N ASN A 460 11.39 -13.14 -0.13
CA ASN A 460 11.00 -11.78 -0.50
C ASN A 460 11.81 -10.77 0.32
N VAL A 461 12.16 -9.65 -0.30
CA VAL A 461 12.64 -8.46 0.42
C VAL A 461 11.46 -7.50 0.53
N VAL A 462 11.02 -7.23 1.75
CA VAL A 462 9.87 -6.40 2.04
C VAL A 462 10.31 -5.19 2.84
N TRP A 463 10.05 -3.97 2.35
CA TRP A 463 10.43 -2.77 3.08
C TRP A 463 9.49 -1.58 2.95
N ASN A 464 9.65 -0.58 3.80
CA ASN A 464 8.89 0.69 3.75
C ASN A 464 7.38 0.49 3.57
N CYS A 465 6.78 -0.32 4.44
CA CYS A 465 5.33 -0.52 4.48
C CYS A 465 4.75 0.08 5.76
N SER A 466 3.72 0.91 5.64
CA SER A 466 3.19 1.69 6.78
C SER A 466 2.58 0.83 7.89
N ALA A 467 2.08 -0.37 7.55
CA ALA A 467 1.57 -1.35 8.50
C ALA A 467 2.58 -2.49 8.74
N THR A 468 2.36 -3.64 8.09
CA THR A 468 3.17 -4.85 8.34
C THR A 468 3.97 -5.24 7.10
N GLY A 469 5.10 -5.93 7.29
CA GLY A 469 5.79 -6.58 6.19
C GLY A 469 4.95 -7.70 5.60
N ILE A 470 4.61 -8.70 6.42
CA ILE A 470 3.76 -9.83 6.04
C ILE A 470 2.58 -9.96 7.01
N ARG A 471 1.36 -9.77 6.52
CA ARG A 471 0.14 -9.91 7.32
C ARG A 471 -0.55 -11.24 7.05
N THR A 472 -0.91 -11.96 8.11
CA THR A 472 -1.68 -13.20 8.03
C THR A 472 -2.86 -13.13 9.00
N ASN A 473 -3.97 -12.53 8.56
CA ASN A 473 -5.16 -12.40 9.40
C ASN A 473 -5.83 -13.76 9.60
N SER A 474 -6.43 -13.97 10.78
CA SER A 474 -6.99 -15.25 11.17
C SER A 474 -8.35 -15.53 10.52
N ASP A 475 -8.65 -16.73 10.05
CA ASP A 475 -7.88 -17.96 10.21
C ASP A 475 -6.79 -18.06 9.14
N ALA A 476 -5.53 -18.19 9.57
CA ALA A 476 -4.36 -18.19 8.70
C ALA A 476 -3.62 -19.53 8.82
N MET A 477 -4.11 -20.55 8.10
CA MET A 477 -3.70 -21.94 8.33
C MET A 477 -2.70 -22.46 7.31
N ASN A 478 -1.76 -23.30 7.78
CA ASN A 478 -0.81 -24.02 6.93
C ASN A 478 -0.01 -23.14 5.96
N HIS A 479 0.29 -21.89 6.34
CA HIS A 479 1.23 -21.08 5.57
C HIS A 479 2.67 -21.48 5.91
N LEU A 480 3.59 -21.33 4.96
CA LEU A 480 5.02 -21.39 5.21
C LEU A 480 5.62 -20.02 4.89
N LEU A 481 6.03 -19.26 5.92
CA LEU A 481 6.66 -17.96 5.78
C LEU A 481 8.15 -18.10 6.15
N CYS A 482 9.04 -18.17 5.17
CA CYS A 482 10.45 -18.42 5.47
C CYS A 482 11.45 -17.65 4.62
N ASN A 483 12.66 -17.39 5.16
CA ASN A 483 13.73 -16.73 4.41
C ASN A 483 13.31 -15.38 3.79
N ASN A 484 12.40 -14.62 4.39
CA ASN A 484 12.09 -13.26 3.94
C ASN A 484 12.97 -12.24 4.70
N THR A 485 13.37 -11.17 4.03
CA THR A 485 14.05 -10.02 4.66
C THR A 485 13.04 -8.88 4.82
N ILE A 486 12.77 -8.44 6.05
CA ILE A 486 11.74 -7.43 6.36
C ILE A 486 12.35 -6.24 7.10
N ILE A 487 12.19 -5.03 6.55
CA ILE A 487 12.92 -3.82 6.95
C ILE A 487 11.98 -2.59 6.94
N GLY A 488 12.08 -1.68 7.90
CA GLY A 488 11.38 -0.38 7.79
C GLY A 488 9.83 -0.48 7.71
N CYS A 489 9.24 -1.54 8.27
CA CYS A 489 7.80 -1.67 8.48
C CYS A 489 7.45 -1.36 9.94
N THR A 490 6.20 -1.01 10.24
CA THR A 490 5.77 -0.82 11.65
C THR A 490 5.83 -2.13 12.44
N GLN A 491 5.47 -3.24 11.81
CA GLN A 491 5.65 -4.59 12.34
C GLN A 491 6.13 -5.53 11.24
N PRO A 492 6.93 -6.56 11.54
CA PRO A 492 7.36 -7.52 10.52
C PRO A 492 6.24 -8.46 10.12
N PHE A 493 5.49 -8.93 11.11
CA PHE A 493 4.31 -9.76 10.96
C PHE A 493 3.12 -9.12 11.64
N GLY A 494 1.90 -9.48 11.25
CA GLY A 494 0.70 -9.03 11.93
C GLY A 494 -0.48 -9.96 11.74
N ILE A 495 -1.39 -9.92 12.70
CA ILE A 495 -2.65 -10.66 12.67
C ILE A 495 -3.82 -9.80 13.15
N PHE A 496 -4.98 -10.06 12.57
CA PHE A 496 -6.25 -9.59 13.06
C PHE A 496 -7.29 -10.71 12.97
N THR A 497 -8.22 -10.70 13.92
CA THR A 497 -9.29 -11.68 14.04
C THR A 497 -10.58 -10.95 14.34
N PHE A 498 -11.64 -11.26 13.61
CA PHE A 498 -12.96 -10.71 13.88
C PHE A 498 -13.44 -11.10 15.28
N GLU A 499 -14.16 -10.20 15.96
CA GLU A 499 -14.58 -10.31 17.37
C GLU A 499 -15.27 -11.66 17.72
N LYS A 500 -16.02 -12.22 16.77
CA LYS A 500 -16.79 -13.47 16.94
C LYS A 500 -16.02 -14.74 16.54
N HIS A 501 -14.75 -14.64 16.17
CA HIS A 501 -13.94 -15.76 15.71
C HIS A 501 -12.81 -16.05 16.71
N VAL A 502 -12.47 -17.33 16.85
CA VAL A 502 -11.32 -17.76 17.65
C VAL A 502 -10.08 -17.69 16.76
N PRO A 503 -9.03 -16.94 17.15
CA PRO A 503 -7.83 -16.84 16.35
C PRO A 503 -7.15 -18.21 16.17
N THR A 504 -6.75 -18.55 14.95
CA THR A 504 -5.93 -19.72 14.63
C THR A 504 -4.94 -19.44 13.51
N GLN A 505 -3.69 -19.84 13.75
CA GLN A 505 -2.62 -19.97 12.78
C GLN A 505 -2.12 -21.42 12.71
N LYS A 506 -2.98 -22.39 13.05
CA LYS A 506 -2.59 -23.79 13.16
C LYS A 506 -1.95 -24.31 11.86
N GLY A 507 -0.82 -25.00 12.02
CA GLY A 507 -0.05 -25.57 10.92
C GLY A 507 0.81 -24.55 10.16
N THR A 508 0.70 -23.25 10.46
CA THR A 508 1.57 -22.23 9.90
C THR A 508 2.96 -22.28 10.52
N ARG A 509 4.00 -22.12 9.71
CA ARG A 509 5.42 -22.15 10.10
C ARG A 509 6.09 -20.86 9.67
N ILE A 510 6.82 -20.22 10.58
CA ILE A 510 7.51 -18.94 10.38
C ILE A 510 8.96 -19.07 10.83
N LEU A 511 9.88 -19.15 9.87
CA LEU A 511 11.29 -19.49 10.16
C LEU A 511 12.28 -18.88 9.19
N ASN A 512 13.55 -18.77 9.58
CA ASN A 512 14.64 -18.25 8.76
C ASN A 512 14.44 -16.81 8.25
N ASN A 513 13.49 -16.03 8.78
CA ASN A 513 13.28 -14.66 8.31
C ASN A 513 14.32 -13.71 8.96
N LEU A 514 14.87 -12.82 8.15
CA LEU A 514 15.72 -11.71 8.59
C LEU A 514 14.84 -10.49 8.85
N VAL A 515 14.66 -10.14 10.10
CA VAL A 515 13.70 -9.15 10.56
C VAL A 515 14.42 -8.01 11.25
N LEU A 516 14.39 -6.82 10.64
CA LEU A 516 15.01 -5.60 11.14
C LEU A 516 13.95 -4.63 11.70
N VAL A 517 12.93 -5.20 12.34
CA VAL A 517 11.79 -4.50 12.94
C VAL A 517 11.45 -5.13 14.29
N SER A 518 11.12 -4.30 15.28
CA SER A 518 10.83 -4.77 16.63
C SER A 518 9.51 -5.52 16.69
N HIS A 519 9.53 -6.69 17.31
CA HIS A 519 8.33 -7.43 17.65
C HIS A 519 8.60 -8.37 18.83
N LYS A 520 7.55 -8.71 19.57
CA LYS A 520 7.62 -9.75 20.60
C LYS A 520 6.85 -10.98 20.09
N PRO A 521 7.46 -12.18 20.05
CA PRO A 521 6.73 -13.39 19.65
C PRO A 521 5.49 -13.68 20.52
N THR A 522 5.46 -13.18 21.74
CA THR A 522 4.32 -13.28 22.67
C THR A 522 3.25 -12.22 22.45
N ASP A 523 3.40 -11.34 21.46
CA ASP A 523 2.43 -10.29 21.16
C ASP A 523 1.23 -10.89 20.39
N PRO A 524 0.00 -10.85 20.96
CA PRO A 524 -1.19 -11.39 20.30
C PRO A 524 -1.62 -10.60 19.06
N THR A 525 -1.06 -9.40 18.82
CA THR A 525 -1.28 -8.62 17.59
C THR A 525 -0.34 -9.03 16.45
N VAL A 526 0.73 -9.77 16.77
CA VAL A 526 1.71 -10.27 15.80
C VAL A 526 1.43 -11.73 15.46
N PHE A 527 1.16 -12.57 16.47
CA PHE A 527 0.88 -14.00 16.30
C PHE A 527 -0.27 -14.48 17.19
N VAL A 528 -1.00 -15.49 16.73
CA VAL A 528 -1.87 -16.29 17.61
C VAL A 528 -1.02 -16.99 18.67
N GLN A 529 -1.50 -17.00 19.91
CA GLN A 529 -0.78 -17.54 21.06
C GLN A 529 -1.28 -18.94 21.43
N GLY A 530 -0.42 -19.74 22.09
CA GLY A 530 -0.76 -21.08 22.57
C GLY A 530 -0.87 -22.13 21.46
N GLU A 531 -1.68 -23.18 21.67
CA GLU A 531 -1.78 -24.35 20.79
C GLU A 531 -2.36 -24.06 19.39
N LEU A 532 -3.01 -22.91 19.23
CA LEU A 532 -3.54 -22.44 17.94
C LEU A 532 -2.55 -21.49 17.23
N GLY A 533 -1.40 -21.23 17.84
CA GLY A 533 -0.34 -20.40 17.30
C GLY A 533 0.44 -21.06 16.15
N PRO A 534 1.24 -20.27 15.42
CA PRO A 534 2.19 -20.79 14.45
C PRO A 534 3.42 -21.38 15.13
N GLU A 535 4.17 -22.22 14.41
CA GLU A 535 5.53 -22.59 14.79
C GLU A 535 6.48 -21.46 14.38
N VAL A 536 7.10 -20.78 15.36
CA VAL A 536 8.02 -19.66 15.11
C VAL A 536 9.40 -19.99 15.67
N HIS A 537 10.42 -20.05 14.81
CA HIS A 537 11.80 -20.33 15.22
C HIS A 537 12.82 -19.82 14.20
N HIS A 538 14.08 -19.64 14.61
CA HIS A 538 15.17 -19.23 13.72
C HIS A 538 14.85 -17.98 12.88
N ASN A 539 14.09 -17.02 13.44
CA ASN A 539 13.98 -15.68 12.87
C ASN A 539 14.90 -14.76 13.69
N GLY A 540 15.56 -13.81 13.05
CA GLY A 540 16.58 -13.02 13.71
C GLY A 540 16.91 -11.75 12.94
N PHE A 541 17.88 -11.00 13.44
CA PHE A 541 18.39 -9.78 12.83
C PHE A 541 19.85 -9.99 12.38
N GLY A 542 20.35 -9.09 11.53
CA GLY A 542 21.70 -9.17 11.00
C GLY A 542 22.00 -7.97 10.11
N ALA A 543 23.27 -7.55 10.09
CA ALA A 543 23.76 -6.47 9.23
C ALA A 543 23.55 -6.82 7.74
N ILE A 544 23.07 -5.86 6.95
CA ILE A 544 22.85 -6.00 5.50
C ILE A 544 23.37 -4.78 4.75
N ASP A 545 23.69 -4.96 3.47
CA ASP A 545 24.04 -3.88 2.56
C ASP A 545 22.79 -3.24 1.93
N ALA A 546 23.00 -2.25 1.05
CA ALA A 546 21.92 -1.56 0.36
C ALA A 546 21.10 -2.45 -0.60
N SER A 547 21.59 -3.66 -0.92
CA SER A 547 20.88 -4.66 -1.72
C SER A 547 20.18 -5.73 -0.85
N ALA A 548 20.11 -5.51 0.47
CA ALA A 548 19.58 -6.44 1.47
C ALA A 548 20.39 -7.74 1.64
N VAL A 549 21.61 -7.80 1.12
CA VAL A 549 22.49 -8.97 1.28
C VAL A 549 23.17 -8.89 2.65
N PRO A 550 23.26 -9.97 3.43
CA PRO A 550 24.04 -9.98 4.67
C PRO A 550 25.46 -9.46 4.45
N THR A 551 25.97 -8.61 5.34
CA THR A 551 27.36 -8.15 5.26
C THR A 551 28.31 -9.11 5.96
N ALA A 552 29.62 -8.96 5.72
CA ALA A 552 30.64 -9.76 6.40
C ALA A 552 30.50 -9.65 7.93
N GLY A 553 30.39 -10.78 8.62
CA GLY A 553 30.20 -10.85 10.07
C GLY A 553 28.76 -10.62 10.54
N SER A 554 27.79 -10.55 9.62
CA SER A 554 26.37 -10.48 9.94
C SER A 554 25.91 -11.72 10.72
N MET A 555 25.07 -11.50 11.73
CA MET A 555 24.43 -12.57 12.50
C MET A 555 23.40 -13.37 11.69
N ALA A 556 23.06 -12.92 10.47
CA ALA A 556 22.21 -13.67 9.56
C ALA A 556 22.94 -14.88 8.94
N ILE A 557 24.28 -14.86 8.89
CA ILE A 557 25.07 -15.87 8.20
C ILE A 557 25.00 -17.20 8.95
N ASP A 558 24.70 -18.29 8.25
CA ASP A 558 24.63 -19.67 8.78
C ASP A 558 23.67 -19.83 9.98
N ALA A 559 22.69 -18.95 10.13
CA ALA A 559 21.81 -18.90 11.31
C ALA A 559 20.42 -19.53 11.09
N GLY A 560 20.08 -19.91 9.86
CA GLY A 560 18.84 -20.60 9.51
C GLY A 560 18.92 -22.12 9.63
N VAL A 561 17.82 -22.79 9.31
CA VAL A 561 17.72 -24.26 9.20
C VAL A 561 17.27 -24.69 7.81
N PRO A 562 17.75 -25.82 7.27
CA PRO A 562 17.34 -26.28 5.95
C PRO A 562 15.82 -26.48 5.81
N VAL A 563 15.26 -25.95 4.72
CA VAL A 563 13.87 -26.16 4.29
C VAL A 563 13.91 -26.82 2.92
N ASN A 564 13.63 -28.13 2.89
CA ASN A 564 13.74 -28.97 1.68
C ASN A 564 12.96 -28.36 0.49
N GLY A 565 13.63 -28.18 -0.64
CA GLY A 565 13.06 -27.60 -1.86
C GLY A 565 13.00 -26.06 -1.87
N ILE A 566 13.38 -25.38 -0.78
CA ILE A 566 13.35 -23.90 -0.67
C ILE A 566 14.75 -23.34 -0.43
N THR A 567 15.49 -23.88 0.54
CA THR A 567 16.85 -23.43 0.85
C THR A 567 17.91 -24.39 0.29
N ASP A 568 17.56 -25.18 -0.72
CA ASP A 568 18.51 -26.11 -1.33
C ASP A 568 19.62 -25.32 -2.02
N GLY A 569 20.88 -25.68 -1.76
CA GLY A 569 22.03 -24.99 -2.37
C GLY A 569 22.46 -23.70 -1.67
N PHE A 570 22.12 -23.52 -0.39
CA PHE A 570 22.67 -22.46 0.47
C PHE A 570 24.21 -22.43 0.48
N VAL A 571 24.80 -21.30 0.84
CA VAL A 571 26.25 -21.08 0.88
C VAL A 571 26.70 -21.01 2.33
N GLY A 572 27.43 -22.03 2.78
CA GLY A 572 27.99 -22.06 4.14
C GLY A 572 27.74 -23.38 4.84
N ALA A 573 27.65 -23.34 6.16
CA ALA A 573 27.30 -24.45 7.03
C ALA A 573 25.77 -24.65 7.17
N ALA A 574 24.99 -23.59 7.00
CA ALA A 574 23.52 -23.59 7.08
C ALA A 574 22.96 -22.46 6.19
N PRO A 575 21.65 -22.45 5.84
CA PRO A 575 21.09 -21.31 5.13
C PRO A 575 21.15 -20.05 5.98
N ASP A 576 21.34 -18.92 5.31
CA ASP A 576 21.31 -17.62 5.95
C ASP A 576 19.87 -17.25 6.34
N LEU A 577 19.74 -16.36 7.32
CA LEU A 577 18.48 -15.68 7.56
C LEU A 577 18.19 -14.70 6.43
N GLY A 578 16.93 -14.66 6.00
CA GLY A 578 16.47 -13.72 4.99
C GLY A 578 16.58 -14.24 3.57
N ALA A 579 16.44 -13.31 2.64
CA ALA A 579 16.17 -13.57 1.23
C ALA A 579 17.41 -13.80 0.37
N TYR A 580 18.59 -13.48 0.89
CA TYR A 580 19.88 -13.60 0.20
C TYR A 580 20.89 -14.33 1.08
N GLU A 581 21.71 -15.14 0.43
CA GLU A 581 22.86 -15.82 1.01
C GLU A 581 24.12 -14.95 0.87
N TYR A 582 24.90 -14.84 1.93
CA TYR A 582 26.21 -14.20 1.92
C TYR A 582 27.17 -14.96 0.99
N GLY A 583 27.72 -14.25 0.01
CA GLY A 583 28.58 -14.87 -1.01
C GLY A 583 27.82 -15.71 -2.05
N GLY A 584 26.49 -15.75 -1.98
CA GLY A 584 25.62 -16.34 -3.00
C GLY A 584 25.36 -15.40 -4.18
N THR A 585 24.61 -15.90 -5.17
CA THR A 585 24.16 -15.07 -6.31
C THR A 585 22.97 -14.21 -5.87
N ALA A 586 23.14 -12.90 -5.86
CA ALA A 586 22.03 -11.97 -5.68
C ALA A 586 21.17 -11.92 -6.94
N TRP A 587 19.91 -12.36 -6.82
CA TRP A 587 18.89 -12.18 -7.84
C TRP A 587 18.37 -10.73 -7.81
N ARG A 588 17.81 -10.27 -8.93
CA ARG A 588 17.19 -8.95 -9.03
C ARG A 588 15.83 -9.05 -9.69
N PRO A 589 14.75 -8.59 -9.04
CA PRO A 589 13.42 -8.70 -9.60
C PRO A 589 13.07 -7.51 -10.51
N GLY A 590 11.87 -7.55 -11.06
CA GLY A 590 11.27 -6.47 -11.85
C GLY A 590 11.63 -6.52 -13.32
N ALA A 591 10.92 -5.71 -14.11
CA ALA A 591 11.12 -5.66 -15.54
C ALA A 591 12.51 -5.08 -15.89
N ASP A 592 13.21 -5.67 -16.85
CA ASP A 592 14.53 -5.22 -17.32
C ASP A 592 14.49 -4.06 -18.32
N TRP A 593 13.29 -3.51 -18.54
CA TRP A 593 13.02 -2.40 -19.45
C TRP A 593 12.15 -1.33 -18.77
N CYS A 594 11.74 -0.32 -19.54
CA CYS A 594 11.64 1.07 -19.10
C CYS A 594 10.71 1.39 -17.89
N GLU A 595 11.33 1.81 -16.79
CA GLU A 595 11.12 3.02 -15.95
C GLU A 595 12.45 3.25 -15.18
N PRO A 596 12.76 4.45 -14.67
CA PRO A 596 13.88 4.65 -13.75
C PRO A 596 13.62 3.83 -12.48
N ARG A 597 14.58 2.98 -12.10
CA ARG A 597 14.48 2.22 -10.85
C ARG A 597 14.90 3.11 -9.70
N THR A 598 14.11 3.12 -8.61
CA THR A 598 14.53 3.76 -7.36
C THR A 598 15.76 3.04 -6.82
N GLU A 599 16.79 3.79 -6.42
CA GLU A 599 17.92 3.21 -5.70
C GLU A 599 17.44 2.69 -4.34
N LEU A 600 17.80 1.44 -4.01
CA LEU A 600 17.48 0.85 -2.72
C LEU A 600 18.44 1.42 -1.68
N ASP A 601 17.90 2.07 -0.66
CA ASP A 601 18.65 2.39 0.55
C ASP A 601 18.16 1.50 1.70
N LEU A 602 18.73 0.29 1.77
CA LEU A 602 18.43 -0.73 2.77
C LEU A 602 19.58 -0.97 3.75
N ALA A 603 20.62 -0.14 3.70
CA ALA A 603 21.81 -0.36 4.51
C ALA A 603 21.45 -0.36 6.00
N PHE A 604 21.69 -1.48 6.66
CA PHE A 604 21.50 -1.61 8.11
C PHE A 604 22.85 -1.74 8.78
N SER A 605 23.19 -0.71 9.56
CA SER A 605 24.29 -0.76 10.51
C SER A 605 23.71 -0.98 11.91
N PRO A 606 23.93 -2.17 12.52
CA PRO A 606 23.38 -2.45 13.84
C PRO A 606 23.93 -1.47 14.89
N GLN A 607 23.07 -1.04 15.80
CA GLN A 607 23.43 -0.22 16.95
C GLN A 607 24.43 -0.99 17.83
N PRO A 608 25.64 -0.44 18.05
CA PRO A 608 26.58 -1.03 19.01
C PRO A 608 25.98 -1.05 20.43
N PRO A 609 26.44 -1.95 21.32
CA PRO A 609 26.02 -1.96 22.71
C PRO A 609 26.13 -0.58 23.35
N VAL A 610 25.06 -0.16 24.04
CA VAL A 610 25.01 1.14 24.70
C VAL A 610 25.35 1.04 26.18
N THR A 611 25.89 2.13 26.71
CA THR A 611 26.26 2.33 28.12
C THR A 611 25.78 3.72 28.53
N GLU A 612 26.01 4.11 29.80
CA GLU A 612 25.78 5.49 30.25
C GLU A 612 26.53 6.53 29.38
N THR A 613 27.67 6.16 28.80
CA THR A 613 28.49 7.06 27.97
C THR A 613 28.20 6.99 26.48
N THR A 614 27.65 5.87 26.00
CA THR A 614 27.39 5.59 24.58
C THR A 614 25.90 5.51 24.26
N MET A 615 25.04 6.06 25.13
CA MET A 615 23.60 6.11 24.97
C MET A 615 23.19 6.69 23.61
N VAL A 616 22.10 6.17 23.02
CA VAL A 616 21.51 6.75 21.81
C VAL A 616 21.03 8.17 22.13
N ARG A 617 21.68 9.19 21.56
CA ARG A 617 21.35 10.60 21.81
C ARG A 617 20.37 11.17 20.80
N ASP A 618 20.33 10.61 19.60
CA ASP A 618 19.44 11.08 18.55
C ASP A 618 17.97 10.92 18.95
N GLY A 619 17.25 12.04 19.02
CA GLY A 619 15.87 12.12 19.48
C GLY A 619 15.64 11.97 21.00
N LEU A 620 16.69 11.82 21.83
CA LEU A 620 16.53 11.67 23.28
C LEU A 620 16.15 13.01 23.93
N LEU A 621 14.93 13.11 24.44
CA LEU A 621 14.39 14.31 25.09
C LEU A 621 14.46 14.30 26.60
N LEU A 622 14.41 13.14 27.23
CA LEU A 622 14.44 13.00 28.69
C LEU A 622 15.23 11.77 29.08
N TRP A 623 16.15 11.94 30.03
CA TRP A 623 16.84 10.83 30.67
C TRP A 623 16.98 11.08 32.16
N LEU A 624 16.11 10.46 32.95
CA LEU A 624 16.15 10.54 34.41
C LEU A 624 16.74 9.23 34.94
N ASP A 625 17.92 9.29 35.55
CA ASP A 625 18.59 8.13 36.12
C ASP A 625 18.86 8.38 37.61
N ALA A 626 18.24 7.59 38.49
CA ALA A 626 18.41 7.75 39.93
C ALA A 626 19.82 7.35 40.40
N ALA A 627 20.54 6.52 39.62
CA ALA A 627 21.89 6.09 39.93
C ALA A 627 22.98 6.98 39.32
N ALA A 628 22.61 7.98 38.50
CA ALA A 628 23.57 8.91 37.91
C ALA A 628 24.23 9.76 39.01
N PRO A 629 25.55 10.03 38.93
CA PRO A 629 26.22 10.95 39.86
C PRO A 629 25.52 12.32 39.83
N SER A 630 25.01 12.76 40.99
CA SER A 630 24.22 14.00 41.10
C SER A 630 22.96 14.01 40.22
N GLY A 631 22.44 12.86 39.80
CA GLY A 631 21.20 12.75 39.01
C GLY A 631 19.95 13.15 39.81
N VAL A 632 20.05 13.21 41.13
CA VAL A 632 18.95 13.52 42.04
C VAL A 632 19.37 14.56 43.07
N GLU A 633 18.52 15.54 43.30
CA GLU A 633 18.60 16.49 44.41
C GLU A 633 17.54 16.14 45.46
N SER A 634 17.97 16.04 46.72
CA SER A 634 17.07 15.80 47.86
C SER A 634 17.37 16.76 49.00
N ASP A 635 16.38 17.03 49.84
CA ASP A 635 16.57 17.78 51.07
C ASP A 635 17.28 16.95 52.17
N ALA A 636 17.48 17.56 53.33
CA ALA A 636 18.12 16.92 54.48
C ALA A 636 17.33 15.72 55.06
N ALA A 637 16.04 15.58 54.73
CA ALA A 637 15.20 14.46 55.12
C ALA A 637 15.15 13.35 54.06
N GLY A 638 15.84 13.52 52.93
CA GLY A 638 15.84 12.58 51.80
C GLY A 638 14.62 12.71 50.88
N GLN A 639 13.81 13.75 51.07
CA GLN A 639 12.70 14.09 50.17
C GLN A 639 13.28 14.62 48.86
N LEU A 640 12.88 14.00 47.75
CA LEU A 640 13.25 14.42 46.41
C LEU A 640 12.73 15.84 46.16
N THR A 641 13.60 16.72 45.68
CA THR A 641 13.22 18.07 45.22
C THR A 641 13.31 18.17 43.70
N ARG A 642 14.37 17.61 43.10
CA ARG A 642 14.56 17.58 41.64
C ARG A 642 15.17 16.27 41.18
N TRP A 643 14.73 15.80 40.01
CA TRP A 643 15.37 14.72 39.26
C TRP A 643 16.00 15.33 38.01
N LEU A 644 17.33 15.30 37.94
CA LEU A 644 18.07 16.01 36.91
C LEU A 644 18.17 15.18 35.62
N ASP A 645 17.65 15.74 34.54
CA ASP A 645 17.80 15.22 33.18
C ASP A 645 19.26 15.10 32.73
N GLN A 646 19.63 13.92 32.26
CA GLN A 646 20.94 13.54 31.73
C GLN A 646 20.97 13.53 30.18
N SER A 647 19.85 13.84 29.51
CA SER A 647 19.75 13.82 28.04
C SER A 647 20.61 14.91 27.37
N GLY A 648 20.84 16.02 28.07
CA GLY A 648 21.45 17.25 27.55
C GLY A 648 20.42 18.35 27.25
N GLN A 649 19.12 18.06 27.35
CA GLN A 649 18.04 19.01 27.04
C GLN A 649 17.58 19.85 28.25
N ASN A 650 18.07 19.54 29.46
CA ASN A 650 17.74 20.23 30.72
C ASN A 650 16.26 20.14 31.12
N HIS A 651 15.57 19.06 30.73
CA HIS A 651 14.18 18.79 31.11
C HIS A 651 14.07 18.16 32.51
N HIS A 652 14.63 18.85 33.51
CA HIS A 652 14.64 18.34 34.89
C HIS A 652 13.21 18.20 35.44
N ALA A 653 12.94 17.09 36.14
CA ALA A 653 11.66 16.90 36.82
C ALA A 653 11.68 17.60 38.18
N THR A 654 10.62 18.36 38.48
CA THR A 654 10.40 18.94 39.81
C THR A 654 9.52 18.00 40.61
N ALA A 655 9.97 17.59 41.79
CA ALA A 655 9.23 16.65 42.63
C ALA A 655 8.24 17.37 43.55
N GLU A 656 7.02 16.84 43.61
CA GLU A 656 6.06 17.15 44.66
C GLU A 656 6.38 16.31 45.93
N ASP A 657 5.86 16.73 47.09
CA ASP A 657 6.03 16.01 48.35
C ASP A 657 5.54 14.55 48.26
N GLY A 658 6.34 13.61 48.78
CA GLY A 658 6.00 12.18 48.82
C GLY A 658 6.92 11.27 48.00
N LEU A 659 7.87 11.84 47.27
CA LEU A 659 8.93 11.11 46.55
C LEU A 659 10.25 11.12 47.34
N ILE A 660 10.87 9.97 47.60
CA ILE A 660 12.13 9.89 48.34
C ILE A 660 13.21 9.16 47.54
N LEU A 661 14.47 9.53 47.75
CA LEU A 661 15.61 8.78 47.20
C LEU A 661 15.94 7.60 48.11
N VAL A 662 15.96 6.39 47.56
CA VAL A 662 16.35 5.17 48.28
C VAL A 662 17.70 4.70 47.74
N PRO A 663 18.81 4.78 48.50
CA PRO A 663 20.17 4.59 47.95
C PRO A 663 20.52 3.19 47.45
N ALA A 664 19.82 2.14 47.92
CA ALA A 664 20.11 0.76 47.56
C ALA A 664 18.82 -0.06 47.50
N ALA A 665 18.21 -0.17 46.32
CA ALA A 665 16.93 -0.86 46.14
C ALA A 665 16.94 -1.83 44.95
N MET A 666 17.16 -1.37 43.72
CA MET A 666 17.21 -2.24 42.54
C MET A 666 18.65 -2.56 42.19
N ASN A 667 19.03 -3.84 42.20
CA ASN A 667 20.39 -4.30 41.96
C ASN A 667 21.46 -3.56 42.81
N GLY A 668 21.10 -3.21 44.06
CA GLY A 668 21.97 -2.46 44.97
C GLY A 668 22.17 -0.98 44.61
N ARG A 669 21.45 -0.46 43.60
CA ARG A 669 21.57 0.93 43.12
C ARG A 669 20.43 1.82 43.65
N PRO A 670 20.61 3.16 43.60
CA PRO A 670 19.57 4.10 44.02
C PRO A 670 18.33 4.08 43.11
N VAL A 671 17.17 4.34 43.71
CA VAL A 671 15.88 4.52 43.01
C VAL A 671 15.09 5.67 43.63
N VAL A 672 14.15 6.24 42.89
CA VAL A 672 13.13 7.12 43.48
C VAL A 672 11.95 6.25 43.90
N ARG A 673 11.44 6.47 45.12
CA ARG A 673 10.31 5.73 45.69
C ARG A 673 9.14 6.67 45.98
N SER A 674 7.94 6.23 45.63
CA SER A 674 6.69 6.85 46.09
C SER A 674 5.89 5.87 46.96
N SER A 675 5.28 6.40 48.02
CA SER A 675 4.33 5.70 48.90
C SER A 675 2.87 5.97 48.50
N GLY A 676 2.63 6.18 47.20
CA GLY A 676 1.31 6.58 46.67
C GLY A 676 1.00 8.06 46.91
N LYS A 677 2.02 8.90 47.01
CA LYS A 677 1.90 10.36 47.14
C LYS A 677 2.94 11.07 46.27
N GLY A 678 2.51 12.18 45.66
CA GLY A 678 3.38 13.05 44.88
C GLY A 678 3.74 12.47 43.51
N ARG A 679 4.09 13.37 42.60
CA ARG A 679 4.60 13.06 41.25
C ARG A 679 5.81 13.93 40.96
N ALA A 680 6.62 13.51 39.99
CA ALA A 680 7.66 14.36 39.43
C ALA A 680 7.13 14.98 38.14
N VAL A 681 7.03 16.31 38.11
CA VAL A 681 6.51 17.07 36.98
C VAL A 681 7.68 17.48 36.08
N VAL A 682 7.67 17.01 34.84
CA VAL A 682 8.69 17.34 33.83
C VAL A 682 8.26 18.55 33.00
N GLY A 683 6.97 18.63 32.66
CA GLY A 683 6.41 19.71 31.83
C GLY A 683 6.35 19.33 30.35
N THR A 684 6.51 20.30 29.45
CA THR A 684 6.40 20.06 28.01
C THR A 684 7.75 19.75 27.39
N LEU A 685 7.88 18.53 26.85
CA LEU A 685 9.03 18.12 26.04
C LEU A 685 8.80 18.43 24.54
N ARG A 686 7.56 18.24 24.07
CA ARG A 686 7.15 18.53 22.68
C ARG A 686 5.62 18.73 22.58
N ALA A 687 5.19 19.89 22.11
CA ALA A 687 3.75 20.19 21.93
C ALA A 687 3.15 19.58 20.65
N GLN A 688 3.93 19.48 19.58
CA GLN A 688 3.45 18.90 18.33
C GLN A 688 3.23 17.39 18.47
N ALA A 689 2.11 16.90 17.93
CA ALA A 689 1.85 15.47 17.82
C ALA A 689 2.85 14.81 16.86
N GLY A 690 3.45 13.70 17.27
CA GLY A 690 4.47 12.99 16.51
C GLY A 690 4.79 11.60 17.07
N PRO A 691 5.81 10.92 16.54
CA PRO A 691 6.28 9.63 17.07
C PRO A 691 6.87 9.78 18.48
N LEU A 692 6.97 8.68 19.24
CA LEU A 692 7.72 8.65 20.50
C LEU A 692 8.16 7.21 20.84
N THR A 693 9.20 7.09 21.65
CA THR A 693 9.57 5.86 22.35
C THR A 693 9.93 6.18 23.79
N ALA A 694 9.35 5.50 24.78
CA ALA A 694 9.70 5.69 26.18
C ALA A 694 9.96 4.38 26.90
N PHE A 695 10.99 4.38 27.76
CA PHE A 695 11.36 3.27 28.65
C PHE A 695 11.28 3.73 30.09
N VAL A 696 10.77 2.87 30.96
CA VAL A 696 10.77 3.08 32.41
C VAL A 696 11.15 1.80 33.12
N VAL A 697 12.19 1.84 33.95
CA VAL A 697 12.52 0.73 34.86
C VAL A 697 11.80 0.96 36.18
N ALA A 698 10.88 0.06 36.53
CA ALA A 698 10.07 0.20 37.74
C ALA A 698 9.85 -1.14 38.46
N GLN A 699 9.57 -1.07 39.76
CA GLN A 699 9.14 -2.21 40.58
C GLN A 699 8.09 -1.78 41.61
N ALA A 700 7.33 -2.72 42.17
CA ALA A 700 6.51 -2.48 43.35
C ALA A 700 6.71 -3.60 44.38
N GLN A 701 6.95 -3.23 45.64
CA GLN A 701 7.21 -4.17 46.75
C GLN A 701 5.92 -4.53 47.52
N ALA A 702 5.97 -5.61 48.32
CA ALA A 702 4.79 -6.15 49.00
C ALA A 702 4.33 -5.26 50.17
N GLN A 703 3.02 -5.05 50.25
CA GLN A 703 2.24 -4.25 51.23
C GLN A 703 2.09 -2.76 50.93
N GLU A 704 0.96 -2.39 50.30
CA GLU A 704 0.27 -1.13 50.58
C GLU A 704 -1.26 -1.34 50.51
N THR A 705 -1.84 -1.70 51.65
CA THR A 705 -3.31 -1.84 51.81
C THR A 705 -3.98 -0.48 51.65
N GLY A 706 -4.92 -0.35 50.70
CA GLY A 706 -5.74 0.85 50.50
C GLY A 706 -5.30 1.79 49.37
N ALA A 707 -4.24 1.45 48.62
CA ALA A 707 -3.83 2.21 47.45
C ALA A 707 -4.82 2.08 46.28
N SER A 708 -4.91 3.11 45.43
CA SER A 708 -5.77 3.09 44.25
C SER A 708 -5.35 1.96 43.30
N GLN A 709 -6.33 1.31 42.65
CA GLN A 709 -6.07 0.36 41.57
C GLN A 709 -5.48 1.06 40.33
N TRP A 710 -5.81 2.33 40.14
CA TRP A 710 -5.34 3.11 39.00
C TRP A 710 -4.12 3.92 39.40
N GLN A 711 -2.94 3.47 39.00
CA GLN A 711 -1.65 4.09 39.33
C GLN A 711 -0.83 4.37 38.07
N ARG A 712 -0.28 5.57 37.96
CA ARG A 712 0.45 6.04 36.76
C ARG A 712 1.95 5.97 36.99
N ILE A 713 2.65 5.42 36.00
CA ILE A 713 4.10 5.33 35.98
C ILE A 713 4.68 6.55 35.25
N LEU A 714 4.23 6.79 34.02
CA LEU A 714 4.64 7.87 33.14
C LEU A 714 3.46 8.28 32.25
N GLY A 715 3.33 9.54 31.86
CA GLY A 715 2.34 9.94 30.87
C GLY A 715 2.51 11.36 30.36
N ALA A 716 1.73 11.73 29.35
CA ALA A 716 1.63 13.07 28.78
C ALA A 716 0.17 13.45 28.47
N TRP A 717 -0.15 14.73 28.58
CA TRP A 717 -1.49 15.27 28.33
C TRP A 717 -1.44 16.67 27.70
N SER A 718 -2.14 16.83 26.57
CA SER A 718 -2.25 18.05 25.77
C SER A 718 -3.08 19.18 26.40
N GLY A 719 -3.64 18.96 27.59
CA GLY A 719 -4.60 19.91 28.17
C GLY A 719 -6.06 19.65 27.81
N GLN A 720 -6.34 18.69 26.93
CA GLN A 720 -7.69 18.35 26.46
C GLN A 720 -7.88 16.83 26.36
N GLY A 721 -9.14 16.38 26.49
CA GLY A 721 -9.49 14.96 26.37
C GLY A 721 -9.00 14.09 27.54
N LYS A 722 -9.03 12.77 27.33
CA LYS A 722 -8.63 11.76 28.33
C LYS A 722 -7.13 11.44 28.20
N GLU A 723 -6.45 11.18 29.32
CA GLU A 723 -4.99 10.92 29.34
C GLU A 723 -4.57 9.68 28.52
N TRP A 724 -5.45 8.70 28.38
CA TRP A 724 -5.19 7.44 27.67
C TRP A 724 -5.72 7.43 26.24
N THR A 725 -6.10 8.60 25.70
CA THR A 725 -6.63 8.72 24.34
C THR A 725 -5.72 9.66 23.55
N PRO A 726 -5.27 9.26 22.34
CA PRO A 726 -4.49 10.14 21.48
C PRO A 726 -5.14 11.53 21.35
N PRO A 727 -4.34 12.61 21.36
CA PRO A 727 -2.88 12.58 21.30
C PRO A 727 -2.17 12.39 22.65
N ASN A 728 -2.92 12.15 23.74
CA ASN A 728 -2.40 11.87 25.07
C ASN A 728 -2.04 10.38 25.23
N TRP A 729 -1.19 10.05 26.20
CA TRP A 729 -0.80 8.66 26.46
C TRP A 729 -0.29 8.46 27.89
N ILE A 730 -0.38 7.23 28.39
CA ILE A 730 0.07 6.83 29.73
C ILE A 730 0.68 5.43 29.74
N ILE A 731 1.65 5.22 30.61
CA ILE A 731 2.12 3.92 31.10
C ILE A 731 1.50 3.71 32.49
N LEU A 732 0.70 2.65 32.60
CA LEU A 732 0.04 2.27 33.83
C LEU A 732 0.76 1.12 34.51
N ARG A 733 0.57 1.04 35.81
CA ARG A 733 0.89 -0.16 36.59
C ARG A 733 0.16 -1.40 36.02
N PRO A 734 0.76 -2.61 36.06
CA PRO A 734 0.09 -3.85 35.68
C PRO A 734 -1.24 -4.06 36.42
N ARG A 735 -2.30 -4.42 35.67
CA ARG A 735 -3.66 -4.53 36.20
C ARG A 735 -3.82 -5.79 37.05
N ALA A 736 -4.34 -5.64 38.27
CA ALA A 736 -4.74 -6.74 39.14
C ALA A 736 -6.01 -6.37 39.95
N PRO A 737 -6.86 -7.34 40.36
CA PRO A 737 -8.07 -7.08 41.15
C PRO A 737 -7.79 -6.40 42.49
N VAL A 738 -6.59 -6.59 43.02
CA VAL A 738 -6.05 -5.93 44.21
C VAL A 738 -4.65 -5.45 43.87
N VAL A 739 -4.22 -4.35 44.48
CA VAL A 739 -2.86 -3.83 44.37
C VAL A 739 -1.86 -4.94 44.80
N SER A 740 -1.19 -5.58 43.84
CA SER A 740 -0.14 -6.58 44.05
C SER A 740 1.27 -6.08 43.68
N PRO A 741 2.34 -6.50 44.39
CA PRO A 741 3.71 -6.20 44.00
C PRO A 741 4.03 -6.72 42.59
N PHE A 742 5.00 -6.11 41.93
CA PHE A 742 5.58 -6.61 40.68
C PHE A 742 7.11 -6.49 40.73
N PRO A 743 7.84 -7.50 40.22
CA PRO A 743 9.30 -7.45 40.21
C PRO A 743 9.80 -6.33 39.31
N ALA A 744 11.07 -5.92 39.53
CA ALA A 744 11.73 -4.94 38.69
C ALA A 744 11.66 -5.38 37.22
N GLN A 745 11.19 -4.48 36.36
CA GLN A 745 11.01 -4.75 34.94
C GLN A 745 11.06 -3.45 34.13
N ILE A 746 11.20 -3.59 32.81
CA ILE A 746 11.14 -2.50 31.84
C ILE A 746 9.70 -2.36 31.35
N PHE A 747 9.14 -1.17 31.51
CA PHE A 747 7.93 -0.73 30.80
C PHE A 747 8.36 0.05 29.57
N MET A 748 7.77 -0.26 28.42
CA MET A 748 8.04 0.43 27.17
C MET A 748 6.73 0.84 26.49
N THR A 749 6.72 2.02 25.89
CA THR A 749 5.71 2.41 24.90
C THR A 749 6.39 2.99 23.67
N GLN A 750 5.86 2.73 22.49
CA GLN A 750 6.36 3.27 21.23
C GLN A 750 5.18 3.56 20.31
N SER A 751 5.22 4.70 19.63
CA SER A 751 4.27 5.10 18.60
C SER A 751 4.99 5.75 17.42
N THR A 752 4.52 5.49 16.20
CA THR A 752 5.05 6.10 14.97
C THR A 752 4.34 7.40 14.60
N THR A 753 3.16 7.70 15.14
CA THR A 753 2.43 8.95 14.89
C THR A 753 1.56 9.37 16.08
N GLY A 754 1.08 10.63 16.05
CA GLY A 754 -0.15 11.03 16.72
C GLY A 754 -0.10 11.35 18.22
N LEU A 755 1.08 11.42 18.86
CA LEU A 755 1.19 11.64 20.31
C LEU A 755 1.93 12.95 20.68
N THR A 756 1.41 13.71 21.63
CA THR A 756 2.11 14.87 22.22
C THR A 756 2.96 14.47 23.43
N LEU A 757 3.89 15.33 23.82
CA LEU A 757 4.72 15.22 25.02
C LEU A 757 4.55 16.49 25.87
N GLU A 758 3.30 16.85 26.13
CA GLU A 758 2.92 17.99 26.97
C GLU A 758 2.58 17.53 28.39
N HIS A 759 2.81 18.40 29.37
CA HIS A 759 2.50 18.15 30.79
C HIS A 759 2.93 16.75 31.27
N VAL A 760 4.16 16.35 30.91
CA VAL A 760 4.72 15.05 31.21
C VAL A 760 4.93 14.89 32.72
N THR A 761 4.47 13.78 33.27
CA THR A 761 4.62 13.43 34.70
C THR A 761 5.12 12.02 34.89
N VAL A 762 5.92 11.83 35.93
CA VAL A 762 6.39 10.52 36.43
C VAL A 762 5.77 10.28 37.81
N PHE A 763 5.42 9.04 38.14
CA PHE A 763 4.74 8.61 39.39
C PHE A 763 3.29 9.05 39.59
N GLY A 764 2.64 9.76 38.67
CA GLY A 764 1.26 10.22 38.91
C GLY A 764 0.52 10.69 37.68
N GLU A 765 -0.79 10.90 37.87
CA GLU A 765 -1.71 11.45 36.88
C GLU A 765 -1.21 12.77 36.31
N THR A 766 -1.44 13.01 35.02
CA THR A 766 -0.95 14.17 34.26
C THR A 766 -1.91 15.35 34.35
N SER A 767 -3.22 15.08 34.27
CA SER A 767 -4.28 16.09 34.21
C SER A 767 -4.62 16.73 35.56
N ALA A 768 -4.39 16.02 36.67
CA ALA A 768 -4.63 16.49 38.03
C ALA A 768 -3.73 15.73 39.05
N PRO A 769 -3.54 16.26 40.26
CA PRO A 769 -2.89 15.51 41.34
C PRO A 769 -3.75 14.33 41.78
N GLY A 770 -3.30 13.10 41.52
CA GLY A 770 -4.04 11.89 41.85
C GLY A 770 -3.35 10.63 41.33
N HIS A 771 -3.86 9.47 41.77
CA HIS A 771 -3.49 8.17 41.19
C HIS A 771 -1.99 7.89 41.09
N PHE A 772 -1.30 8.10 42.21
CA PHE A 772 0.15 7.96 42.29
C PHE A 772 0.59 6.50 42.28
N LEU A 773 1.75 6.24 41.70
CA LEU A 773 2.42 4.95 41.81
C LEU A 773 2.84 4.71 43.27
N VAL A 774 2.57 3.50 43.72
CA VAL A 774 3.16 2.91 44.90
C VAL A 774 4.29 2.01 44.42
N GLY A 775 5.53 2.42 44.63
CA GLY A 775 6.69 1.66 44.16
C GLY A 775 7.89 2.52 43.82
N ASP A 776 8.81 1.92 43.08
CA ASP A 776 10.08 2.51 42.71
C ASP A 776 10.18 2.70 41.21
N ILE A 777 10.75 3.83 40.79
CA ILE A 777 11.23 4.06 39.42
C ILE A 777 12.73 4.35 39.50
N ALA A 778 13.49 3.61 38.71
CA ALA A 778 14.95 3.64 38.70
C ALA A 778 15.50 4.51 37.56
N GLU A 779 14.93 4.37 36.36
CA GLU A 779 15.41 5.07 35.16
C GLU A 779 14.25 5.33 34.18
N VAL A 780 14.22 6.51 33.57
CA VAL A 780 13.25 6.94 32.56
C VAL A 780 13.99 7.49 31.34
N LEU A 781 13.67 6.98 30.15
CA LEU A 781 14.17 7.47 28.86
C LEU A 781 12.97 7.83 27.98
N VAL A 782 12.98 9.00 27.33
CA VAL A 782 11.94 9.40 26.37
C VAL A 782 12.59 9.96 25.11
N TYR A 783 12.25 9.37 23.97
CA TYR A 783 12.65 9.78 22.64
C TYR A 783 11.47 10.39 21.88
N ASP A 784 11.73 11.41 21.07
CA ASP A 784 10.73 12.05 20.19
C ASP A 784 10.54 11.34 18.84
N ARG A 785 11.10 10.14 18.71
CA ARG A 785 11.00 9.27 17.54
C ARG A 785 10.72 7.83 17.94
N ALA A 786 10.22 7.05 16.98
CA ALA A 786 10.23 5.60 17.08
C ALA A 786 11.68 5.13 16.95
N LEU A 787 12.19 4.38 17.93
CA LEU A 787 13.51 3.79 17.84
C LEU A 787 13.51 2.64 16.83
N ARG A 788 14.65 2.46 16.15
CA ARG A 788 14.89 1.23 15.38
C ARG A 788 14.94 0.04 16.33
N PHE A 789 14.70 -1.16 15.81
CA PHE A 789 14.73 -2.39 16.61
C PHE A 789 16.05 -2.60 17.36
N ASP A 790 17.16 -2.40 16.69
CA ASP A 790 18.51 -2.56 17.23
C ASP A 790 18.83 -1.52 18.32
N GLU A 791 18.38 -0.28 18.15
CA GLU A 791 18.45 0.75 19.20
C GLU A 791 17.58 0.38 20.40
N ALA A 792 16.36 -0.06 20.09
CA ALA A 792 15.42 -0.79 20.93
C ALA A 792 16.11 -1.73 21.93
N LEU A 793 16.65 -2.78 21.33
CA LEU A 793 17.27 -3.91 21.99
C LEU A 793 18.53 -3.50 22.75
N ALA A 794 19.37 -2.64 22.17
CA ALA A 794 20.58 -2.18 22.84
C ALA A 794 20.26 -1.43 24.15
N ILE A 795 19.23 -0.58 24.16
CA ILE A 795 18.77 0.13 25.37
C ILE A 795 18.17 -0.85 26.38
N GLU A 796 17.33 -1.78 25.94
CA GLU A 796 16.78 -2.81 26.83
C GLU A 796 17.89 -3.65 27.46
N ASP A 797 18.91 -4.07 26.71
CA ASP A 797 20.05 -4.83 27.22
C ASP A 797 20.88 -4.03 28.22
N TYR A 798 21.11 -2.74 27.95
CA TYR A 798 21.73 -1.82 28.90
C TYR A 798 20.92 -1.74 30.21
N LEU A 799 19.62 -1.50 30.13
CA LEU A 799 18.75 -1.39 31.32
C LEU A 799 18.70 -2.71 32.09
N ASN A 800 18.57 -3.84 31.38
CA ASN A 800 18.58 -5.18 31.96
C ASN A 800 19.88 -5.46 32.71
N ALA A 801 21.04 -5.17 32.11
CA ALA A 801 22.34 -5.39 32.72
C ALA A 801 22.57 -4.46 33.93
N LYS A 802 22.22 -3.18 33.79
CA LYS A 802 22.39 -2.18 34.85
C LYS A 802 21.53 -2.49 36.07
N TRP A 803 20.27 -2.86 35.85
CA TRP A 803 19.27 -3.03 36.91
C TRP A 803 19.00 -4.50 37.29
N GLY A 804 19.70 -5.46 36.69
CA GLY A 804 19.65 -6.88 37.08
C GLY A 804 18.27 -7.51 36.85
N LEU A 805 17.66 -7.28 35.68
CA LEU A 805 16.26 -7.63 35.39
C LEU A 805 16.06 -9.00 34.71
N LYS A 806 17.16 -9.71 34.39
CA LYS A 806 17.14 -11.03 33.73
C LYS A 806 17.37 -12.17 34.72
#